data_AF-A0A7S4CRR4-F1
#
_entry.id   AF-A0A7S4CRR4-F1
#
_cell.length_a   1.000
_cell.length_b   1.000
_cell.length_c   1.000
_cell.angle_alpha   90.00
_cell.angle_beta   90.00
_cell.angle_gamma   90.00
#
_symmetry.space_group_name_H-M   'P 1'
#
loop_
_entity.id
_entity.type
_entity.pdbx_description
1 polymer ?
#
loop_
_entity_poly.entity_id
_entity_poly.type
_entity_poly.pdbx_seq_one_letter_code
_entity_poly.pdbx_strand_id
1 'polypeptide(L)'
;MDAVQRAIASPATAPTVTVQRPENDVSAHSTGPKASTAPKAASMTKALNLSHVGLNVTAVGTKVAVSRALQRRPSQPGWTKTFETVVSALRTAARTIKEDIYVIRAMTDSVIPKLLMARGVSSEPIQPKDFPYGGEWFLPSVTEGSRPSCRLGRLMLYLHGGAFVTCSSKSHRHLLSHIAANTYISIMAINYRRPPEHPWPTPVDDALLAYERLLERASAHHIVLAGDSAGGGLCLTLMLRLKERGLPLPNAAVLLSPWVDLTDVGKHPSWTENADIDYLTVGLAGLAARAYAGEHDRSHPEISPVHGDLTGLPPLHVERGQCEMLRDQQKELCERAEAAGVMVDCYEAPYMVHVYPLFSFAGDNDHFEPLMAFDRIVAFLNEQMGLPVPPASHAPKTQAHLSSAGMLPRSVSPSPSAANKSLYPGWTPAFADVVAALRAAAQSTGADNIDAIRAASDAVVPKLMLTKGVTCEPLKHQEFPYGGEWFVPVAGPAEGCVLLYFHGGAFVPRTSKTHRVMLSTLAARTQVTIMAIDYRLPPQHTWPTPIDDALLAYRRLLGRLAPHRILLAGDSAGGGMCIMLMQRLKERGLPLPKAAVLLSPWTDLLDTGKHQSWAENADIDYVTPGLAAHAAKLFSGKHWHQRTALSPAHVDLAGLPPVHVEMGQCEVLRDQQRELCDRARRAGVAVTQHEAPYMVHAFPLFSFAADRDAAPQFEPLLALDRV
;
A
#
# COMPACT_ATOMS: atom_id res chain seq x y z
N MET A 1 -7.81 42.62 -55.95
CA MET A 1 -8.85 42.09 -55.05
C MET A 1 -8.23 40.98 -54.20
N ASP A 2 -7.20 41.23 -53.41
CA ASP A 2 -7.05 42.18 -52.27
C ASP A 2 -7.29 41.50 -50.93
N ALA A 3 -6.23 41.57 -50.12
CA ALA A 3 -6.15 41.38 -48.67
C ALA A 3 -6.07 39.94 -48.12
N VAL A 4 -5.19 39.14 -48.72
CA VAL A 4 -4.20 38.31 -47.98
C VAL A 4 -2.81 38.77 -48.44
N GLN A 5 -2.26 39.83 -47.84
CA GLN A 5 -0.83 40.26 -47.91
C GLN A 5 -0.63 41.65 -47.25
N ARG A 6 0.50 41.79 -46.54
CA ARG A 6 1.12 42.98 -45.86
C ARG A 6 0.92 42.98 -44.33
N ALA A 7 1.96 42.91 -43.47
CA ALA A 7 3.41 43.13 -43.61
C ALA A 7 4.18 42.17 -42.66
N ILE A 8 5.13 41.31 -43.09
CA ILE A 8 6.53 41.56 -43.53
C ILE A 8 7.38 42.10 -42.36
N ALA A 9 8.16 41.28 -41.65
CA ALA A 9 9.48 40.69 -41.93
C ALA A 9 10.65 41.44 -41.25
N SER A 10 11.54 40.64 -40.65
CA SER A 10 12.80 40.86 -39.91
C SER A 10 13.88 41.69 -40.66
N PRO A 11 15.15 41.85 -40.18
CA PRO A 11 15.74 42.29 -38.90
C PRO A 11 16.68 43.53 -39.06
N ALA A 12 17.05 44.24 -37.99
CA ALA A 12 18.24 45.13 -38.01
C ALA A 12 18.83 45.42 -36.60
N THR A 13 20.02 44.86 -36.36
CA THR A 13 21.25 45.43 -35.78
C THR A 13 21.23 46.41 -34.59
N ALA A 14 22.09 46.06 -33.62
CA ALA A 14 22.51 46.81 -32.42
C ALA A 14 23.12 48.20 -32.69
N PRO A 15 23.36 48.96 -31.61
CA PRO A 15 24.74 49.36 -31.35
C PRO A 15 25.23 49.06 -29.93
N THR A 16 26.47 48.60 -29.92
CA THR A 16 27.39 48.38 -28.81
C THR A 16 27.76 49.72 -28.16
N VAL A 17 27.76 49.79 -26.82
CA VAL A 17 28.61 50.74 -26.09
C VAL A 17 29.43 49.97 -25.07
N THR A 18 30.71 49.89 -25.37
CA THR A 18 31.82 49.38 -24.56
C THR A 18 32.31 50.52 -23.66
N VAL A 19 32.49 50.30 -22.36
CA VAL A 19 33.50 51.06 -21.60
C VAL A 19 34.29 50.11 -20.70
N GLN A 20 35.59 50.31 -20.76
CA GLN A 20 36.71 49.46 -20.35
C GLN A 20 36.90 49.35 -18.82
N ARG A 21 37.48 48.22 -18.42
CA ARG A 21 38.31 48.06 -17.21
C ARG A 21 39.53 49.01 -17.22
N PRO A 22 40.10 49.29 -16.05
CA PRO A 22 41.55 49.33 -15.92
C PRO A 22 42.07 48.27 -14.94
N GLU A 23 43.23 47.73 -15.30
CA GLU A 23 44.06 46.78 -14.56
C GLU A 23 45.03 47.50 -13.59
N ASN A 24 45.45 46.75 -12.56
CA ASN A 24 46.78 46.68 -11.91
C ASN A 24 47.48 47.97 -11.41
N ASP A 25 47.87 48.04 -10.12
CA ASP A 25 49.11 47.42 -9.58
C ASP A 25 49.61 48.09 -8.25
N VAL A 26 50.07 47.24 -7.32
CA VAL A 26 51.34 47.31 -6.54
C VAL A 26 51.57 48.35 -5.41
N SER A 27 51.65 47.80 -4.16
CA SER A 27 52.62 48.11 -3.06
C SER A 27 52.56 49.48 -2.35
N ALA A 28 53.02 49.76 -1.12
CA ALA A 28 53.57 49.03 0.03
C ALA A 28 53.72 50.03 1.22
N HIS A 29 53.76 49.49 2.46
CA HIS A 29 54.35 50.05 3.71
C HIS A 29 53.76 51.34 4.31
N SER A 30 53.71 51.60 5.62
CA SER A 30 53.96 50.93 6.91
C SER A 30 53.39 51.91 7.98
N THR A 31 52.80 51.49 9.10
CA THR A 31 53.46 51.50 10.42
C THR A 31 52.42 51.05 11.46
N GLY A 32 52.77 50.06 12.30
CA GLY A 32 52.01 49.70 13.52
C GLY A 32 52.45 50.53 14.73
N PRO A 33 51.81 50.38 15.91
CA PRO A 33 52.04 49.16 16.70
C PRO A 33 50.85 48.59 17.50
N LYS A 34 50.89 47.23 17.64
CA LYS A 34 50.67 46.33 18.81
C LYS A 34 49.57 46.68 19.85
N ALA A 35 48.74 45.77 20.37
CA ALA A 35 48.70 44.30 20.39
C ALA A 35 47.34 43.79 20.90
N SER A 36 46.86 42.68 20.35
CA SER A 36 46.17 41.61 21.10
C SER A 36 45.99 40.42 20.15
N THR A 37 46.57 39.30 20.55
CA THR A 37 46.87 38.09 19.78
C THR A 37 45.65 37.21 19.49
N ALA A 38 45.46 36.82 18.23
CA ALA A 38 44.74 35.60 17.85
C ALA A 38 45.61 34.35 18.11
N PRO A 39 45.01 33.15 18.07
CA PRO A 39 45.54 32.19 17.10
C PRO A 39 44.45 31.59 16.19
N LYS A 40 44.88 31.34 14.96
CA LYS A 40 44.17 30.67 13.88
C LYS A 40 43.93 29.19 14.18
N ALA A 41 42.80 28.72 13.64
CA ALA A 41 42.52 27.39 13.07
C ALA A 41 43.38 26.21 13.54
N ALA A 42 42.76 25.38 14.38
CA ALA A 42 43.00 23.94 14.43
C ALA A 42 41.65 23.23 14.43
N SER A 43 41.56 22.20 13.60
CA SER A 43 40.51 21.18 13.54
C SER A 43 39.91 20.84 14.91
N MET A 44 38.60 21.04 15.08
CA MET A 44 37.79 20.25 16.00
C MET A 44 36.44 19.96 15.37
N THR A 45 36.42 18.87 14.61
CA THR A 45 35.29 17.95 14.54
C THR A 45 34.87 17.60 15.97
N LYS A 46 33.95 18.38 16.55
CA LYS A 46 33.15 17.93 17.68
C LYS A 46 31.75 17.65 17.13
N ALA A 47 31.55 16.37 16.84
CA ALA A 47 30.25 15.76 16.72
C ALA A 47 29.35 16.28 17.85
N LEU A 48 28.37 17.11 17.48
CA LEU A 48 27.18 17.27 18.29
C LEU A 48 26.44 15.93 18.22
N ASN A 49 26.81 15.06 19.15
CA ASN A 49 26.10 13.85 19.49
C ASN A 49 24.64 14.23 19.79
N LEU A 50 23.75 14.00 18.83
CA LEU A 50 22.29 14.09 18.98
C LEU A 50 21.71 12.90 19.78
N SER A 51 22.54 12.20 20.55
CA SER A 51 22.15 11.11 21.45
C SER A 51 21.58 11.60 22.80
N HIS A 52 21.33 12.89 22.98
CA HIS A 52 20.87 13.48 24.26
C HIS A 52 19.59 14.32 24.18
N VAL A 53 18.65 13.94 23.31
CA VAL A 53 17.21 14.15 23.58
C VAL A 53 16.52 12.79 23.53
N GLY A 54 16.97 11.91 24.43
CA GLY A 54 16.25 10.69 24.76
C GLY A 54 15.00 11.04 25.56
N LEU A 55 13.89 11.29 24.87
CA LEU A 55 12.58 11.07 25.46
C LEU A 55 12.34 9.55 25.49
N ASN A 56 12.98 8.91 26.46
CA ASN A 56 12.50 7.65 27.00
C ASN A 56 11.11 7.92 27.58
N VAL A 57 10.06 7.74 26.76
CA VAL A 57 8.76 7.38 27.30
C VAL A 57 8.92 5.96 27.83
N THR A 58 9.36 5.85 29.09
CA THR A 58 9.36 4.61 29.85
C THR A 58 7.92 4.10 29.93
N ALA A 59 7.56 3.24 28.98
CA ALA A 59 6.28 2.55 28.91
C ALA A 59 6.19 1.42 29.95
N VAL A 60 6.51 1.70 31.21
CA VAL A 60 6.15 0.83 32.34
C VAL A 60 4.76 1.21 32.86
N GLY A 61 4.42 2.50 32.86
CA GLY A 61 3.05 2.98 33.13
C GLY A 61 2.09 2.80 31.94
N THR A 62 2.59 2.95 30.72
CA THR A 62 1.80 2.82 29.48
C THR A 62 1.49 1.37 29.15
N LYS A 63 2.34 0.39 29.51
CA LYS A 63 2.05 -1.04 29.31
C LYS A 63 0.85 -1.55 30.11
N VAL A 64 0.58 -0.99 31.28
CA VAL A 64 -0.57 -1.38 32.12
C VAL A 64 -1.87 -0.69 31.69
N ALA A 65 -1.78 0.54 31.19
CA ALA A 65 -2.93 1.26 30.62
C ALA A 65 -3.31 0.73 29.21
N VAL A 66 -2.31 0.40 28.39
CA VAL A 66 -2.49 -0.18 27.04
C VAL A 66 -2.95 -1.64 27.12
N SER A 67 -2.47 -2.44 28.10
CA SER A 67 -2.98 -3.81 28.28
C SER A 67 -4.43 -3.86 28.77
N ARG A 68 -4.89 -2.84 29.51
CA ARG A 68 -6.31 -2.66 29.87
C ARG A 68 -7.16 -2.07 28.72
N ALA A 69 -6.57 -1.30 27.82
CA ALA A 69 -7.26 -0.74 26.64
C ALA A 69 -7.40 -1.76 25.48
N LEU A 70 -6.45 -2.67 25.31
CA LEU A 70 -6.45 -3.71 24.26
C LEU A 70 -7.55 -4.78 24.41
N GLN A 71 -8.18 -4.87 25.58
CA GLN A 71 -9.35 -5.70 25.85
C GLN A 71 -10.68 -4.97 25.57
N ARG A 72 -10.65 -3.66 25.28
CA ARG A 72 -11.86 -2.87 25.06
C ARG A 72 -12.25 -2.88 23.58
N ARG A 73 -13.56 -2.86 23.32
CA ARG A 73 -14.07 -2.51 21.98
C ARG A 73 -13.52 -1.13 21.60
N PRO A 74 -13.31 -0.84 20.30
CA PRO A 74 -13.01 0.50 19.83
C PRO A 74 -13.93 1.53 20.50
N SER A 75 -13.38 2.69 20.83
CA SER A 75 -14.08 3.72 21.61
C SER A 75 -15.28 4.28 20.85
N GLN A 76 -15.22 4.23 19.52
CA GLN A 76 -16.26 4.70 18.63
C GLN A 76 -16.86 3.57 17.77
N PRO A 77 -18.16 3.62 17.45
CA PRO A 77 -18.77 2.76 16.45
C PRO A 77 -18.10 2.89 15.08
N GLY A 78 -17.96 1.78 14.36
CA GLY A 78 -17.38 1.75 13.00
C GLY A 78 -15.85 1.85 12.95
N TRP A 79 -15.18 2.14 14.07
CA TRP A 79 -13.71 2.18 14.09
C TRP A 79 -13.13 0.77 14.08
N THR A 80 -12.16 0.54 13.21
CA THR A 80 -11.30 -0.64 13.32
C THR A 80 -10.34 -0.46 14.49
N LYS A 81 -9.81 -1.56 15.04
CA LYS A 81 -8.76 -1.46 16.08
C LYS A 81 -7.52 -0.74 15.56
N THR A 82 -7.20 -0.91 14.28
CA THR A 82 -6.09 -0.22 13.62
C THR A 82 -6.34 1.29 13.60
N PHE A 83 -7.55 1.71 13.21
CA PHE A 83 -7.93 3.11 13.19
C PHE A 83 -7.89 3.72 14.60
N GLU A 84 -8.49 3.05 15.59
CA GLU A 84 -8.41 3.47 17.01
C GLU A 84 -6.96 3.62 17.50
N THR A 85 -6.09 2.66 17.15
CA THR A 85 -4.69 2.68 17.56
C THR A 85 -3.94 3.85 16.92
N VAL A 86 -4.15 4.09 15.62
CA VAL A 86 -3.52 5.21 14.89
C VAL A 86 -4.01 6.54 15.44
N VAL A 87 -5.32 6.72 15.61
CA VAL A 87 -5.91 7.94 16.16
C VAL A 87 -5.43 8.18 17.59
N SER A 88 -5.39 7.15 18.44
CA SER A 88 -4.88 7.25 19.81
C SER A 88 -3.39 7.61 19.86
N ALA A 89 -2.59 7.05 18.95
CA ALA A 89 -1.17 7.37 18.84
C ALA A 89 -0.96 8.83 18.38
N LEU A 90 -1.71 9.29 17.39
CA LEU A 90 -1.69 10.68 16.93
C LEU A 90 -2.12 11.64 18.05
N ARG A 91 -3.19 11.31 18.79
CA ARG A 91 -3.67 12.11 19.93
C ARG A 91 -2.61 12.20 21.03
N THR A 92 -1.93 11.10 21.32
CA THR A 92 -0.82 11.06 22.30
C THR A 92 0.37 11.89 21.82
N ALA A 93 0.76 11.76 20.55
CA ALA A 93 1.83 12.55 19.95
C ALA A 93 1.51 14.05 20.00
N ALA A 94 0.31 14.45 19.57
CA ALA A 94 -0.12 15.85 19.56
C ALA A 94 -0.15 16.49 20.97
N ARG A 95 -0.32 15.70 22.04
CA ARG A 95 -0.26 16.17 23.44
C ARG A 95 1.15 16.20 24.04
N THR A 96 2.12 15.51 23.44
CA THR A 96 3.47 15.29 24.01
C THR A 96 4.59 16.01 23.27
N ILE A 97 4.36 16.39 22.01
CA ILE A 97 5.31 17.11 21.18
C ILE A 97 5.68 18.45 21.81
N LYS A 98 6.98 18.61 22.11
CA LYS A 98 7.58 19.86 22.62
C LYS A 98 8.20 20.64 21.45
N GLU A 99 7.50 21.71 21.07
CA GLU A 99 7.90 22.98 20.40
C GLU A 99 8.89 23.03 19.21
N ASP A 100 9.66 21.99 18.86
CA ASP A 100 10.55 22.06 17.68
C ASP A 100 9.81 21.65 16.39
N ILE A 101 9.37 22.66 15.64
CA ILE A 101 8.65 22.50 14.37
C ILE A 101 9.43 21.73 13.30
N TYR A 102 10.76 21.76 13.31
CA TYR A 102 11.58 21.03 12.34
C TYR A 102 11.57 19.53 12.62
N VAL A 103 11.61 19.15 13.90
CA VAL A 103 11.47 17.75 14.32
C VAL A 103 10.09 17.23 13.97
N ILE A 104 9.04 18.03 14.19
CA ILE A 104 7.66 17.63 13.85
C ILE A 104 7.52 17.44 12.33
N ARG A 105 8.04 18.36 11.51
CA ARG A 105 8.03 18.22 10.03
C ARG A 105 8.71 16.92 9.59
N ALA A 106 9.93 16.66 10.09
CA ALA A 106 10.68 15.45 9.79
C ALA A 106 9.93 14.19 10.25
N MET A 107 9.28 14.22 11.42
CA MET A 107 8.44 13.13 11.90
C MET A 107 7.21 12.94 11.02
N THR A 108 6.44 13.97 10.68
CA THR A 108 5.25 13.85 9.83
C THR A 108 5.56 13.28 8.44
N ASP A 109 6.72 13.65 7.87
CA ASP A 109 7.20 13.10 6.60
C ASP A 109 7.71 11.65 6.72
N SER A 110 7.95 11.16 7.94
CA SER A 110 8.47 9.82 8.25
C SER A 110 7.45 8.86 8.85
N VAL A 111 6.32 9.37 9.37
CA VAL A 111 5.37 8.63 10.25
C VAL A 111 4.11 8.15 9.53
N ILE A 112 3.79 8.68 8.35
CA ILE A 112 2.78 8.06 7.48
C ILE A 112 3.49 7.06 6.56
N PRO A 113 3.07 5.79 6.51
CA PRO A 113 3.81 4.75 5.82
C PRO A 113 4.14 5.15 4.39
N LYS A 114 5.40 4.97 3.97
CA LYS A 114 5.78 4.83 2.55
C LYS A 114 5.09 3.62 1.87
N LEU A 115 4.14 2.98 2.53
CA LEU A 115 3.36 1.87 2.05
C LEU A 115 2.32 2.35 1.04
N LEU A 116 2.25 1.60 -0.06
CA LEU A 116 1.09 1.50 -0.92
C LEU A 116 0.80 2.77 -1.71
N MET A 117 1.76 3.19 -2.54
CA MET A 117 1.34 3.87 -3.76
C MET A 117 0.46 2.92 -4.57
N ALA A 118 -0.67 3.42 -5.08
CA ALA A 118 -1.55 2.63 -5.92
C ALA A 118 -0.83 2.12 -7.17
N ARG A 119 -1.15 0.89 -7.57
CA ARG A 119 -0.59 0.29 -8.80
C ARG A 119 -0.97 1.14 -10.01
N GLY A 120 -0.02 1.30 -10.92
CA GLY A 120 -0.24 2.06 -12.15
C GLY A 120 -0.16 3.57 -11.95
N VAL A 121 0.39 4.08 -10.84
CA VAL A 121 0.70 5.50 -10.67
C VAL A 121 2.18 5.67 -10.40
N SER A 122 2.88 6.49 -11.20
CA SER A 122 4.24 6.93 -10.88
C SER A 122 4.20 8.20 -10.04
N SER A 123 5.18 8.37 -9.16
CA SER A 123 5.46 9.66 -8.51
C SER A 123 6.75 10.24 -9.06
N GLU A 124 6.71 11.49 -9.49
CA GLU A 124 7.88 12.20 -10.01
C GLU A 124 8.05 13.54 -9.27
N PRO A 125 9.28 13.92 -8.87
CA PRO A 125 9.50 15.25 -8.31
C PRO A 125 9.10 16.35 -9.30
N ILE A 126 8.42 17.39 -8.81
CA ILE A 126 8.13 18.57 -9.62
C ILE A 126 9.45 19.26 -9.98
N GLN A 127 9.66 19.55 -11.26
CA GLN A 127 10.86 20.22 -11.72
C GLN A 127 10.88 21.67 -11.22
N PRO A 128 12.04 22.22 -10.79
CA PRO A 128 12.11 23.59 -10.26
C PRO A 128 11.56 24.68 -11.19
N LYS A 129 11.65 24.46 -12.51
CA LYS A 129 11.07 25.36 -13.53
C LYS A 129 9.54 25.39 -13.52
N ASP A 130 8.91 24.28 -13.14
CA ASP A 130 7.45 24.15 -13.06
C ASP A 130 6.96 24.66 -11.70
N PHE A 131 7.70 24.35 -10.63
CA PHE A 131 7.47 24.91 -9.30
C PHE A 131 8.74 24.81 -8.44
N PRO A 132 9.28 25.93 -7.91
CA PRO A 132 10.63 25.95 -7.34
C PRO A 132 10.73 25.37 -5.92
N TYR A 133 9.61 25.22 -5.20
CA TYR A 133 9.61 24.81 -3.78
C TYR A 133 9.43 23.29 -3.59
N GLY A 134 9.43 22.54 -4.69
CA GLY A 134 9.33 21.09 -4.71
C GLY A 134 7.90 20.57 -4.53
N GLY A 135 7.77 19.25 -4.51
CA GLY A 135 6.50 18.54 -4.52
C GLY A 135 6.57 17.33 -5.43
N GLU A 136 5.43 16.70 -5.68
CA GLU A 136 5.33 15.46 -6.45
C GLU A 136 4.20 15.53 -7.47
N TRP A 137 4.48 15.04 -8.67
CA TRP A 137 3.49 14.64 -9.65
C TRP A 137 3.10 13.20 -9.39
N PHE A 138 1.80 12.92 -9.31
CA PHE A 138 1.24 11.57 -9.34
C PHE A 138 0.63 11.36 -10.72
N LEU A 139 1.25 10.48 -11.52
CA LEU A 139 0.93 10.28 -12.92
C LEU A 139 0.37 8.85 -13.13
N PRO A 140 -0.93 8.72 -13.44
CA PRO A 140 -1.51 7.42 -13.75
C PRO A 140 -1.03 6.90 -15.11
N SER A 141 -0.75 5.60 -15.18
CA SER A 141 -0.27 4.88 -16.34
C SER A 141 -1.42 4.58 -17.30
N VAL A 142 -1.31 5.03 -18.55
CA VAL A 142 -2.23 4.68 -19.63
C VAL A 142 -1.56 3.58 -20.48
N THR A 143 -2.21 2.42 -20.65
CA THR A 143 -1.64 1.29 -21.42
C THR A 143 -1.52 1.60 -22.91
N GLU A 144 -0.34 1.37 -23.48
CA GLU A 144 -0.05 1.46 -24.92
C GLU A 144 -0.79 0.37 -25.73
N GLY A 145 -1.90 0.77 -26.33
CA GLY A 145 -2.54 0.19 -27.53
C GLY A 145 -3.21 1.27 -28.39
N SER A 146 -3.25 2.49 -27.85
CA SER A 146 -3.62 3.75 -28.49
C SER A 146 -2.46 4.74 -28.30
N ARG A 147 -1.52 4.80 -29.24
CA ARG A 147 -0.47 5.85 -29.27
C ARG A 147 -1.11 7.22 -29.58
N PRO A 148 -0.40 8.34 -29.36
CA PRO A 148 0.20 8.83 -28.11
C PRO A 148 -0.35 10.24 -27.79
N SER A 149 -0.60 10.55 -26.52
CA SER A 149 -0.54 11.91 -25.94
C SER A 149 -1.09 11.82 -24.52
N CYS A 150 -0.51 12.60 -23.62
CA CYS A 150 -1.16 13.58 -22.74
C CYS A 150 -2.68 13.92 -22.98
N ARG A 151 -3.56 12.95 -23.27
CA ARG A 151 -4.91 13.19 -23.83
C ARG A 151 -6.08 12.97 -22.88
N LEU A 152 -5.86 13.04 -21.58
CA LEU A 152 -6.85 13.64 -20.71
C LEU A 152 -6.09 14.74 -19.99
N GLY A 153 -6.15 15.98 -20.49
CA GLY A 153 -5.52 17.17 -19.88
C GLY A 153 -6.16 17.54 -18.54
N ARG A 154 -6.48 16.54 -17.71
CA ARG A 154 -7.21 16.59 -16.46
C ARG A 154 -6.20 16.62 -15.34
N LEU A 155 -6.14 17.75 -14.67
CA LEU A 155 -5.11 18.06 -13.67
C LEU A 155 -5.78 18.30 -12.33
N MET A 156 -5.13 17.84 -11.27
CA MET A 156 -5.49 18.21 -9.90
C MET A 156 -4.33 18.96 -9.27
N LEU A 157 -4.58 20.14 -8.69
CA LEU A 157 -3.65 20.75 -7.74
C LEU A 157 -4.03 20.28 -6.34
N TYR A 158 -3.14 19.55 -5.68
CA TYR A 158 -3.34 19.12 -4.30
C TYR A 158 -2.53 19.98 -3.32
N LEU A 159 -3.23 20.54 -2.34
CA LEU A 159 -2.66 21.34 -1.25
C LEU A 159 -2.77 20.52 0.04
N HIS A 160 -1.64 20.10 0.59
CA HIS A 160 -1.62 19.22 1.76
C HIS A 160 -2.03 19.92 3.06
N GLY A 161 -2.61 19.18 4.00
CA GLY A 161 -2.86 19.66 5.36
C GLY A 161 -1.61 19.67 6.24
N GLY A 162 -1.78 19.66 7.56
CA GLY A 162 -0.69 19.83 8.53
C GLY A 162 -0.68 21.21 9.19
N ALA A 163 -1.87 21.81 9.37
CA ALA A 163 -2.06 23.07 10.07
C ALA A 163 -1.19 24.23 9.53
N PHE A 164 -0.89 24.24 8.22
CA PHE A 164 0.09 25.11 7.55
C PHE A 164 1.55 24.92 7.99
N VAL A 165 1.83 24.19 9.06
CA VAL A 165 3.17 24.12 9.67
C VAL A 165 3.93 22.83 9.36
N THR A 166 3.24 21.71 9.11
CA THR A 166 3.85 20.37 8.97
C THR A 166 3.51 19.71 7.64
N CYS A 167 3.81 18.41 7.48
CA CYS A 167 3.47 17.57 6.34
C CYS A 167 4.14 17.95 5.01
N SER A 168 3.86 17.19 3.96
CA SER A 168 4.32 17.45 2.59
C SER A 168 3.53 16.59 1.61
N SER A 169 3.79 16.75 0.31
CA SER A 169 3.38 15.80 -0.74
C SER A 169 3.65 14.33 -0.36
N LYS A 170 4.76 14.05 0.35
CA LYS A 170 5.14 12.69 0.76
C LYS A 170 4.16 12.07 1.75
N SER A 171 3.71 12.85 2.73
CA SER A 171 2.76 12.40 3.75
C SER A 171 1.37 12.04 3.20
N HIS A 172 1.05 12.48 1.96
CA HIS A 172 -0.25 12.25 1.32
C HIS A 172 -0.19 11.22 0.17
N ARG A 173 0.97 10.58 -0.06
CA ARG A 173 1.19 9.67 -1.21
C ARG A 173 0.16 8.53 -1.31
N HIS A 174 -0.26 7.96 -0.18
CA HIS A 174 -1.27 6.89 -0.17
C HIS A 174 -2.58 7.39 -0.79
N LEU A 175 -3.18 8.43 -0.20
CA LEU A 175 -4.41 9.03 -0.69
C LEU A 175 -4.29 9.47 -2.16
N LEU A 176 -3.23 10.22 -2.49
CA LEU A 176 -3.08 10.82 -3.81
C LEU A 176 -2.86 9.80 -4.92
N SER A 177 -2.00 8.81 -4.69
CA SER A 177 -1.79 7.76 -5.68
C SER A 177 -3.06 6.94 -5.91
N HIS A 178 -3.85 6.67 -4.88
CA HIS A 178 -5.13 5.99 -5.04
C HIS A 178 -6.13 6.84 -5.83
N ILE A 179 -6.25 8.14 -5.55
CA ILE A 179 -7.12 9.05 -6.34
C ILE A 179 -6.67 9.03 -7.82
N ALA A 180 -5.38 9.19 -8.09
CA ALA A 180 -4.84 9.18 -9.45
C ALA A 180 -5.12 7.85 -10.17
N ALA A 181 -4.99 6.70 -9.49
CA ALA A 181 -5.22 5.39 -10.07
C ALA A 181 -6.68 5.15 -10.46
N ASN A 182 -7.64 5.64 -9.66
CA ASN A 182 -9.07 5.38 -9.87
C ASN A 182 -9.75 6.42 -10.76
N THR A 183 -9.16 7.60 -10.92
CA THR A 183 -9.71 8.70 -11.74
C THR A 183 -8.91 8.94 -13.02
N TYR A 184 -7.70 8.41 -13.13
CA TYR A 184 -6.76 8.75 -14.21
C TYR A 184 -6.46 10.27 -14.32
N ILE A 185 -6.67 11.03 -13.25
CA ILE A 185 -6.30 12.45 -13.14
C ILE A 185 -4.82 12.55 -12.74
N SER A 186 -4.06 13.41 -13.42
CA SER A 186 -2.68 13.72 -13.04
C SER A 186 -2.67 14.75 -11.90
N ILE A 187 -2.03 14.42 -10.78
CA ILE A 187 -2.07 15.25 -9.57
C ILE A 187 -0.73 15.93 -9.35
N MET A 188 -0.72 17.25 -9.28
CA MET A 188 0.42 18.07 -8.82
C MET A 188 0.23 18.38 -7.34
N ALA A 189 0.97 17.72 -6.46
CA ALA A 189 0.97 18.01 -5.03
C ALA A 189 2.20 18.85 -4.67
N ILE A 190 1.98 20.13 -4.35
CA ILE A 190 3.08 21.07 -4.08
C ILE A 190 3.51 21.05 -2.62
N ASN A 191 4.79 21.25 -2.37
CA ASN A 191 5.30 21.56 -1.03
C ASN A 191 5.33 23.08 -0.87
N TYR A 192 4.16 23.70 -0.67
CA TYR A 192 4.09 25.14 -0.43
C TYR A 192 4.95 25.52 0.78
N ARG A 193 5.55 26.71 0.74
CA ARG A 193 6.38 27.23 1.84
C ARG A 193 5.51 27.47 3.07
N ARG A 194 6.08 27.33 4.27
CA ARG A 194 5.31 27.24 5.52
C ARG A 194 5.83 28.17 6.60
N PRO A 195 4.97 28.64 7.51
CA PRO A 195 5.37 29.34 8.73
C PRO A 195 6.16 28.42 9.68
N PRO A 196 7.04 29.00 10.53
CA PRO A 196 7.24 30.44 10.76
C PRO A 196 8.11 31.14 9.70
N GLU A 197 8.81 30.40 8.84
CA GLU A 197 9.71 30.99 7.85
C GLU A 197 8.97 31.79 6.78
N HIS A 198 7.77 31.33 6.44
CA HIS A 198 6.96 31.86 5.37
C HIS A 198 5.48 31.91 5.80
N PRO A 199 5.08 32.89 6.64
CA PRO A 199 3.69 33.10 7.01
C PRO A 199 2.86 33.57 5.80
N TRP A 200 1.54 33.71 6.00
CA TRP A 200 0.65 34.35 5.04
C TRP A 200 1.24 35.72 4.61
N PRO A 201 1.18 36.09 3.31
CA PRO A 201 0.46 35.42 2.21
C PRO A 201 1.26 34.35 1.44
N THR A 202 2.49 34.03 1.86
CA THR A 202 3.42 33.21 1.06
C THR A 202 2.84 31.84 0.62
N PRO A 203 2.17 31.06 1.50
CA PRO A 203 1.57 29.79 1.09
C PRO A 203 0.48 29.96 0.01
N VAL A 204 -0.23 31.08 0.02
CA VAL A 204 -1.27 31.41 -0.97
C VAL A 204 -0.64 31.80 -2.30
N ASP A 205 0.46 32.56 -2.27
CA ASP A 205 1.21 32.94 -3.46
C ASP A 205 1.81 31.70 -4.15
N ASP A 206 2.27 30.72 -3.37
CA ASP A 206 2.76 29.44 -3.88
C ASP A 206 1.65 28.62 -4.55
N ALA A 207 0.46 28.58 -3.94
CA ALA A 207 -0.71 27.91 -4.51
C ALA A 207 -1.15 28.57 -5.82
N LEU A 208 -1.14 29.91 -5.88
CA LEU A 208 -1.46 30.68 -7.08
C LEU A 208 -0.45 30.41 -8.20
N LEU A 209 0.86 30.45 -7.90
CA LEU A 209 1.91 30.13 -8.85
C LEU A 209 1.73 28.73 -9.45
N ALA A 210 1.44 27.73 -8.61
CA ALA A 210 1.20 26.38 -9.06
C ALA A 210 -0.04 26.27 -9.97
N TYR A 211 -1.12 26.98 -9.63
CA TYR A 211 -2.33 26.99 -10.44
C TYR A 211 -2.12 27.65 -11.81
N GLU A 212 -1.43 28.79 -11.87
CA GLU A 212 -1.06 29.46 -13.12
C GLU A 212 -0.23 28.53 -14.02
N ARG A 213 0.69 27.75 -13.44
CA ARG A 213 1.47 26.74 -14.16
C ARG A 213 0.64 25.57 -14.69
N LEU A 214 -0.48 25.23 -14.03
CA LEU A 214 -1.44 24.27 -14.56
C LEU A 214 -2.28 24.86 -15.69
N LEU A 215 -2.65 26.14 -15.63
CA LEU A 215 -3.37 26.84 -16.70
C LEU A 215 -2.56 26.91 -18.01
N GLU A 216 -1.23 26.91 -17.92
CA GLU A 216 -0.36 26.79 -19.10
C GLU A 216 -0.46 25.42 -19.79
N ARG A 217 -0.98 24.39 -19.09
CA ARG A 217 -1.04 22.98 -19.55
C ARG A 217 -2.46 22.53 -19.91
N ALA A 218 -3.48 23.10 -19.28
CA ALA A 218 -4.88 22.72 -19.48
C ALA A 218 -5.82 23.92 -19.27
N SER A 219 -7.00 23.88 -19.91
CA SER A 219 -8.06 24.82 -19.59
C SER A 219 -8.54 24.62 -18.15
N ALA A 220 -9.01 25.69 -17.49
CA ALA A 220 -9.47 25.64 -16.12
C ALA A 220 -10.61 24.62 -15.88
N HIS A 221 -11.43 24.38 -16.91
CA HIS A 221 -12.49 23.36 -16.92
C HIS A 221 -11.97 21.91 -16.86
N HIS A 222 -10.65 21.70 -17.00
CA HIS A 222 -9.98 20.43 -16.79
C HIS A 222 -9.06 20.44 -15.55
N ILE A 223 -9.16 21.44 -14.69
CA ILE A 223 -8.39 21.52 -13.44
C ILE A 223 -9.35 21.39 -12.27
N VAL A 224 -9.02 20.54 -11.30
CA VAL A 224 -9.71 20.48 -10.00
C VAL A 224 -8.73 20.86 -8.89
N LEU A 225 -9.23 21.50 -7.84
CA LEU A 225 -8.46 21.70 -6.61
C LEU A 225 -8.81 20.61 -5.61
N ALA A 226 -7.84 20.19 -4.82
CA ALA A 226 -8.10 19.30 -3.70
C ALA A 226 -7.17 19.62 -2.53
N GLY A 227 -7.66 19.44 -1.32
CA GLY A 227 -6.82 19.63 -0.14
C GLY A 227 -7.51 19.21 1.14
N ASP A 228 -6.70 18.88 2.14
CA ASP A 228 -7.16 18.47 3.45
C ASP A 228 -6.81 19.50 4.53
N SER A 229 -7.66 19.67 5.54
CA SER A 229 -7.39 20.54 6.69
C SER A 229 -7.01 21.96 6.25
N ALA A 230 -5.85 22.47 6.68
CA ALA A 230 -5.25 23.73 6.23
C ALA A 230 -5.15 23.85 4.69
N GLY A 231 -4.85 22.74 4.00
CA GLY A 231 -4.79 22.70 2.54
C GLY A 231 -6.16 22.85 1.88
N GLY A 232 -7.22 22.31 2.51
CA GLY A 232 -8.60 22.54 2.10
C GLY A 232 -9.03 24.01 2.27
N GLY A 233 -8.63 24.65 3.37
CA GLY A 233 -8.75 26.11 3.54
C GLY A 233 -7.99 26.87 2.46
N LEU A 234 -6.75 26.47 2.17
CA LEU A 234 -5.92 27.09 1.15
C LEU A 234 -6.53 26.98 -0.27
N CYS A 235 -7.25 25.89 -0.58
CA CYS A 235 -8.01 25.77 -1.83
C CYS A 235 -9.10 26.84 -1.94
N LEU A 236 -9.85 27.11 -0.86
CA LEU A 236 -10.86 28.17 -0.85
C LEU A 236 -10.22 29.55 -1.01
N THR A 237 -9.18 29.85 -0.24
CA THR A 237 -8.44 31.10 -0.37
C THR A 237 -7.90 31.30 -1.78
N LEU A 238 -7.34 30.25 -2.40
CA LEU A 238 -6.88 30.30 -3.78
C LEU A 238 -8.02 30.67 -4.74
N MET A 239 -9.19 30.03 -4.64
CA MET A 239 -10.32 30.35 -5.51
C MET A 239 -10.85 31.78 -5.31
N LEU A 240 -10.89 32.27 -4.07
CA LEU A 240 -11.22 33.68 -3.79
C LEU A 240 -10.24 34.63 -4.48
N ARG A 241 -8.94 34.34 -4.39
CA ARG A 241 -7.90 35.14 -5.04
C ARG A 241 -7.93 35.05 -6.56
N LEU A 242 -8.26 33.88 -7.13
CA LEU A 242 -8.47 33.73 -8.57
C LEU A 242 -9.63 34.61 -9.05
N LYS A 243 -10.75 34.61 -8.30
CA LYS A 243 -11.91 35.47 -8.58
C LYS A 243 -11.54 36.95 -8.53
N GLU A 244 -10.83 37.37 -7.48
CA GLU A 244 -10.36 38.76 -7.33
C GLU A 244 -9.46 39.19 -8.50
N ARG A 245 -8.61 38.29 -8.99
CA ARG A 245 -7.70 38.55 -10.13
C ARG A 245 -8.35 38.39 -11.50
N GLY A 246 -9.63 38.02 -11.58
CA GLY A 246 -10.31 37.72 -12.84
C GLY A 246 -9.71 36.53 -13.60
N LEU A 247 -9.04 35.61 -12.89
CA LEU A 247 -8.49 34.38 -13.46
C LEU A 247 -9.57 33.29 -13.51
N PRO A 248 -9.50 32.37 -14.49
CA PRO A 248 -10.51 31.33 -14.63
C PRO A 248 -10.45 30.36 -13.44
N LEU A 249 -11.62 30.12 -12.82
CA LEU A 249 -11.78 29.20 -11.69
C LEU A 249 -11.66 27.73 -12.14
N PRO A 250 -11.21 26.84 -11.24
CA PRO A 250 -11.15 25.41 -11.52
C PRO A 250 -12.56 24.84 -11.73
N ASN A 251 -12.64 23.67 -12.34
CA ASN A 251 -13.89 22.98 -12.61
C ASN A 251 -14.65 22.59 -11.32
N ALA A 252 -13.93 22.19 -10.27
CA ALA A 252 -14.49 21.81 -8.97
C ALA A 252 -13.40 21.80 -7.88
N ALA A 253 -13.81 21.71 -6.60
CA ALA A 253 -12.90 21.51 -5.48
C ALA A 253 -13.33 20.36 -4.55
N VAL A 254 -12.36 19.56 -4.09
CA VAL A 254 -12.52 18.50 -3.09
C VAL A 254 -11.85 18.90 -1.78
N LEU A 255 -12.64 19.11 -0.73
CA LEU A 255 -12.19 19.61 0.56
C LEU A 255 -12.36 18.54 1.64
N LEU A 256 -11.25 18.06 2.19
CA LEU A 256 -11.25 17.01 3.22
C LEU A 256 -11.03 17.64 4.58
N SER A 257 -12.06 17.66 5.42
CA SER A 257 -12.01 18.25 6.76
C SER A 257 -11.41 19.67 6.76
N PRO A 258 -11.85 20.61 5.91
CA PRO A 258 -11.15 21.87 5.68
C PRO A 258 -11.09 22.74 6.94
N TRP A 259 -9.93 23.39 7.17
CA TRP A 259 -9.76 24.40 8.22
C TRP A 259 -9.95 25.79 7.60
N VAL A 260 -11.07 26.44 7.92
CA VAL A 260 -11.56 27.63 7.21
C VAL A 260 -11.74 28.86 8.08
N ASP A 261 -11.69 28.69 9.41
CA ASP A 261 -11.68 29.78 10.39
C ASP A 261 -10.57 29.60 11.43
N LEU A 262 -9.56 30.48 11.37
CA LEU A 262 -8.43 30.53 12.31
C LEU A 262 -8.75 31.36 13.56
N THR A 263 -9.85 32.10 13.57
CA THR A 263 -10.36 32.83 14.74
C THR A 263 -11.06 31.92 15.73
N ASP A 264 -11.58 30.78 15.25
CA ASP A 264 -12.44 29.85 15.99
C ASP A 264 -11.68 28.90 16.95
N VAL A 265 -10.35 28.83 16.91
CA VAL A 265 -9.60 27.86 17.73
C VAL A 265 -10.01 27.89 19.21
N GLY A 266 -10.69 26.82 19.66
CA GLY A 266 -11.18 26.66 21.04
C GLY A 266 -12.49 27.39 21.38
N LYS A 267 -13.24 27.91 20.39
CA LYS A 267 -14.47 28.68 20.62
C LYS A 267 -15.74 27.89 20.31
N HIS A 268 -15.86 27.25 19.15
CA HIS A 268 -17.02 26.43 18.84
C HIS A 268 -17.20 25.22 19.79
N PRO A 269 -18.45 24.78 20.03
CA PRO A 269 -18.75 23.60 20.85
C PRO A 269 -17.96 22.36 20.45
N SER A 270 -17.75 22.12 19.14
CA SER A 270 -16.98 20.97 18.64
C SER A 270 -15.56 20.87 19.20
N TRP A 271 -14.90 21.98 19.54
CA TRP A 271 -13.58 21.96 20.19
C TRP A 271 -13.61 21.34 21.58
N THR A 272 -14.73 21.41 22.29
CA THR A 272 -14.86 20.80 23.63
C THR A 272 -15.49 19.42 23.52
N GLU A 273 -16.56 19.28 22.74
CA GLU A 273 -17.31 18.02 22.56
C GLU A 273 -16.44 16.89 22.01
N ASN A 274 -15.54 17.21 21.06
CA ASN A 274 -14.74 16.20 20.37
C ASN A 274 -13.30 16.10 20.88
N ALA A 275 -12.90 16.87 21.91
CA ALA A 275 -11.52 16.93 22.40
C ALA A 275 -10.92 15.60 22.88
N ASP A 276 -11.80 14.70 23.35
CA ASP A 276 -11.40 13.38 23.82
C ASP A 276 -11.40 12.31 22.72
N ILE A 277 -11.92 12.62 21.53
CA ILE A 277 -12.06 11.70 20.39
C ILE A 277 -11.10 12.08 19.26
N ASP A 278 -11.01 13.35 18.92
CA ASP A 278 -10.14 13.84 17.86
C ASP A 278 -8.66 13.77 18.27
N TYR A 279 -7.75 13.85 17.30
CA TYR A 279 -6.30 13.94 17.54
C TYR A 279 -5.77 15.37 17.41
N LEU A 280 -6.57 16.31 16.91
CA LEU A 280 -6.27 17.74 16.98
C LEU A 280 -6.20 18.23 18.44
N THR A 281 -5.45 19.30 18.68
CA THR A 281 -5.41 19.97 19.99
C THR A 281 -5.56 21.47 19.84
N VAL A 282 -6.27 22.09 20.79
CA VAL A 282 -6.45 23.55 20.85
C VAL A 282 -5.09 24.27 20.89
N GLY A 283 -4.12 23.72 21.64
CA GLY A 283 -2.78 24.30 21.77
C GLY A 283 -2.01 24.35 20.45
N LEU A 284 -1.94 23.21 19.74
CA LEU A 284 -1.23 23.12 18.46
C LEU A 284 -1.93 23.96 17.39
N ALA A 285 -3.26 23.86 17.29
CA ALA A 285 -4.04 24.66 16.35
C ALA A 285 -3.87 26.17 16.63
N GLY A 286 -3.82 26.58 17.90
CA GLY A 286 -3.64 27.99 18.27
C GLY A 286 -2.24 28.50 17.92
N LEU A 287 -1.21 27.68 18.11
CA LEU A 287 0.16 28.02 17.70
C LEU A 287 0.26 28.13 16.17
N ALA A 288 -0.29 27.15 15.45
CA ALA A 288 -0.30 27.13 14.00
C ALA A 288 -1.04 28.33 13.40
N ALA A 289 -2.22 28.67 13.94
CA ALA A 289 -3.01 29.83 13.51
C ALA A 289 -2.24 31.14 13.66
N ARG A 290 -1.52 31.32 14.79
CA ARG A 290 -0.66 32.49 15.01
C ARG A 290 0.54 32.51 14.08
N ALA A 291 1.21 31.37 13.91
CA ALA A 291 2.37 31.27 13.04
C ALA A 291 2.01 31.55 11.58
N TYR A 292 0.86 31.06 11.11
CA TYR A 292 0.37 31.28 9.75
C TYR A 292 -0.07 32.73 9.52
N ALA A 293 -0.89 33.29 10.42
CA ALA A 293 -1.37 34.66 10.26
C ALA A 293 -0.28 35.72 10.49
N GLY A 294 0.78 35.38 11.23
CA GLY A 294 1.79 36.35 11.64
C GLY A 294 1.18 37.46 12.50
N GLU A 295 1.40 38.71 12.12
CA GLU A 295 0.85 39.89 12.79
C GLU A 295 -0.55 40.28 12.27
N HIS A 296 -1.07 39.58 11.26
CA HIS A 296 -2.31 39.94 10.59
C HIS A 296 -3.55 39.44 11.34
N ASP A 297 -4.68 40.11 11.12
CA ASP A 297 -5.96 39.68 11.68
C ASP A 297 -6.38 38.34 11.08
N ARG A 298 -6.62 37.35 11.95
CA ARG A 298 -7.07 36.02 11.57
C ARG A 298 -8.45 36.02 10.92
N SER A 299 -9.25 37.07 11.11
CA SER A 299 -10.55 37.19 10.45
C SER A 299 -10.44 37.55 8.96
N HIS A 300 -9.25 37.94 8.48
CA HIS A 300 -9.03 38.32 7.09
C HIS A 300 -9.49 37.20 6.14
N PRO A 301 -10.30 37.47 5.09
CA PRO A 301 -10.85 36.44 4.21
C PRO A 301 -9.83 35.55 3.49
N GLU A 302 -8.58 35.99 3.34
CA GLU A 302 -7.54 35.13 2.78
C GLU A 302 -6.82 34.25 3.82
N ILE A 303 -7.00 34.55 5.11
CA ILE A 303 -6.50 33.75 6.23
C ILE A 303 -7.60 32.78 6.71
N SER A 304 -8.84 33.26 6.78
CA SER A 304 -10.04 32.50 7.14
C SER A 304 -11.09 32.63 6.03
N PRO A 305 -11.04 31.77 4.99
CA PRO A 305 -11.85 31.90 3.78
C PRO A 305 -13.35 31.78 3.97
N VAL A 306 -13.83 31.27 5.11
CA VAL A 306 -15.27 31.25 5.41
C VAL A 306 -15.87 32.65 5.47
N HIS A 307 -15.06 33.66 5.82
CA HIS A 307 -15.46 35.07 5.89
C HIS A 307 -15.47 35.79 4.52
N GLY A 308 -14.99 35.13 3.47
CA GLY A 308 -14.98 35.66 2.11
C GLY A 308 -16.33 35.57 1.39
N ASP A 309 -16.41 36.23 0.23
CA ASP A 309 -17.54 36.09 -0.68
C ASP A 309 -17.44 34.77 -1.47
N LEU A 310 -18.28 33.80 -1.12
CA LEU A 310 -18.32 32.47 -1.75
C LEU A 310 -19.12 32.45 -3.06
N THR A 311 -19.77 33.56 -3.44
CA THR A 311 -20.60 33.62 -4.65
C THR A 311 -19.76 33.34 -5.90
N GLY A 312 -20.29 32.47 -6.77
CA GLY A 312 -19.65 32.11 -8.04
C GLY A 312 -18.48 31.13 -7.93
N LEU A 313 -18.22 30.56 -6.75
CA LEU A 313 -17.29 29.43 -6.62
C LEU A 313 -17.81 28.19 -7.38
N PRO A 314 -16.90 27.32 -7.87
CA PRO A 314 -17.28 26.09 -8.56
C PRO A 314 -17.86 25.05 -7.58
N PRO A 315 -18.42 23.94 -8.08
CA PRO A 315 -18.92 22.85 -7.23
C PRO A 315 -17.89 22.39 -6.18
N LEU A 316 -18.38 22.21 -4.95
CA LEU A 316 -17.58 21.78 -3.80
C LEU A 316 -18.04 20.40 -3.34
N HIS A 317 -17.09 19.48 -3.18
CA HIS A 317 -17.28 18.25 -2.42
C HIS A 317 -16.57 18.37 -1.07
N VAL A 318 -17.30 18.20 0.03
CA VAL A 318 -16.80 18.40 1.39
C VAL A 318 -17.01 17.12 2.21
N GLU A 319 -15.90 16.48 2.58
CA GLU A 319 -15.91 15.35 3.51
C GLU A 319 -15.58 15.85 4.92
N ARG A 320 -16.48 15.68 5.88
CA ARG A 320 -16.26 16.10 7.28
C ARG A 320 -16.63 14.99 8.25
N GLY A 321 -15.89 14.84 9.34
CA GLY A 321 -16.15 13.89 10.40
C GLY A 321 -17.01 14.50 11.52
N GLN A 322 -17.92 13.70 12.07
CA GLN A 322 -18.75 14.11 13.20
C GLN A 322 -17.92 14.36 14.48
N CYS A 323 -16.78 13.67 14.63
CA CYS A 323 -15.90 13.74 15.79
C CYS A 323 -14.67 14.62 15.53
N GLU A 324 -14.82 15.68 14.75
CA GLU A 324 -13.77 16.68 14.51
C GLU A 324 -13.88 17.87 15.44
N MET A 325 -12.75 18.39 15.92
CA MET A 325 -12.73 19.70 16.58
C MET A 325 -13.14 20.83 15.62
N LEU A 326 -12.91 20.67 14.32
CA LEU A 326 -13.27 21.62 13.26
C LEU A 326 -14.70 21.44 12.71
N ARG A 327 -15.50 20.51 13.25
CA ARG A 327 -16.83 20.15 12.72
C ARG A 327 -17.73 21.37 12.47
N ASP A 328 -17.81 22.28 13.42
CA ASP A 328 -18.80 23.36 13.39
C ASP A 328 -18.48 24.39 12.30
N GLN A 329 -17.21 24.77 12.13
CA GLN A 329 -16.81 25.69 11.04
C GLN A 329 -16.91 25.05 9.65
N GLN A 330 -16.74 23.72 9.54
CA GLN A 330 -16.96 23.00 8.28
C GLN A 330 -18.45 22.95 7.91
N LYS A 331 -19.32 22.80 8.91
CA LYS A 331 -20.77 22.91 8.72
C LYS A 331 -21.16 24.33 8.26
N GLU A 332 -20.64 25.36 8.93
CA GLU A 332 -20.89 26.75 8.55
C GLU A 332 -20.43 27.03 7.10
N LEU A 333 -19.28 26.51 6.68
CA LEU A 333 -18.83 26.60 5.29
C LEU A 333 -19.87 26.03 4.32
N CYS A 334 -20.36 24.80 4.54
CA CYS A 334 -21.33 24.17 3.66
C CYS A 334 -22.61 25.03 3.57
N GLU A 335 -23.16 25.46 4.71
CA GLU A 335 -24.37 26.29 4.76
C GLU A 335 -24.19 27.64 4.06
N ARG A 336 -23.04 28.31 4.26
CA ARG A 336 -22.74 29.60 3.62
C ARG A 336 -22.52 29.46 2.11
N ALA A 337 -21.86 28.41 1.66
CA ALA A 337 -21.63 28.15 0.24
C ALA A 337 -22.96 27.85 -0.48
N GLU A 338 -23.83 27.02 0.12
CA GLU A 338 -25.17 26.76 -0.40
C GLU A 338 -26.01 28.04 -0.46
N ALA A 339 -25.98 28.86 0.60
CA ALA A 339 -26.67 30.15 0.64
C ALA A 339 -26.15 31.15 -0.42
N ALA A 340 -24.87 31.04 -0.80
CA ALA A 340 -24.26 31.81 -1.89
C ALA A 340 -24.55 31.23 -3.29
N GLY A 341 -25.36 30.17 -3.39
CA GLY A 341 -25.75 29.53 -4.64
C GLY A 341 -24.70 28.58 -5.23
N VAL A 342 -23.72 28.16 -4.43
CA VAL A 342 -22.70 27.17 -4.84
C VAL A 342 -23.30 25.77 -4.75
N MET A 343 -23.00 24.91 -5.72
CA MET A 343 -23.33 23.48 -5.63
C MET A 343 -22.42 22.83 -4.60
N VAL A 344 -23.00 22.32 -3.52
CA VAL A 344 -22.26 21.70 -2.42
C VAL A 344 -22.73 20.25 -2.23
N ASP A 345 -21.78 19.33 -2.31
CA ASP A 345 -21.93 17.93 -1.89
C ASP A 345 -21.19 17.74 -0.57
N CYS A 346 -21.89 17.89 0.55
CA CYS A 346 -21.31 17.90 1.90
C CYS A 346 -21.76 16.66 2.68
N TYR A 347 -20.80 15.78 3.02
CA TYR A 347 -21.05 14.55 3.76
C TYR A 347 -20.45 14.61 5.17
N GLU A 348 -21.28 14.36 6.19
CA GLU A 348 -20.83 14.20 7.57
C GLU A 348 -20.71 12.72 7.93
N ALA A 349 -19.48 12.25 8.07
CA ALA A 349 -19.13 10.90 8.42
C ALA A 349 -19.35 10.61 9.92
N PRO A 350 -20.26 9.67 10.27
CA PRO A 350 -20.52 9.33 11.65
C PRO A 350 -19.26 8.86 12.38
N TYR A 351 -19.05 9.39 13.59
CA TYR A 351 -17.94 9.03 14.48
C TYR A 351 -16.52 9.27 13.95
N MET A 352 -16.34 9.86 12.77
CA MET A 352 -15.03 10.04 12.16
C MET A 352 -14.30 11.29 12.68
N VAL A 353 -12.98 11.16 12.84
CA VAL A 353 -12.07 12.24 13.30
C VAL A 353 -11.56 13.09 12.15
N HIS A 354 -10.68 14.04 12.48
CA HIS A 354 -10.10 14.95 11.50
C HIS A 354 -9.39 14.20 10.37
N VAL A 355 -9.62 14.63 9.12
CA VAL A 355 -9.00 14.10 7.90
C VAL A 355 -9.15 12.57 7.80
N TYR A 356 -10.31 12.04 8.22
CA TYR A 356 -10.56 10.61 8.23
C TYR A 356 -10.30 9.88 6.88
N PRO A 357 -10.49 10.48 5.69
CA PRO A 357 -10.23 9.78 4.42
C PRO A 357 -8.76 9.40 4.20
N LEU A 358 -7.81 10.10 4.86
CA LEU A 358 -6.39 9.77 4.80
C LEU A 358 -6.08 8.40 5.43
N PHE A 359 -6.97 7.90 6.29
CA PHE A 359 -6.81 6.64 7.00
C PHE A 359 -7.51 5.46 6.33
N SER A 360 -7.85 5.56 5.04
CA SER A 360 -8.42 4.45 4.25
C SER A 360 -7.60 3.15 4.34
N PHE A 361 -6.29 3.24 4.55
CA PHE A 361 -5.41 2.09 4.81
C PHE A 361 -5.72 1.32 6.11
N ALA A 362 -6.42 1.93 7.06
CA ALA A 362 -6.76 1.33 8.35
C ALA A 362 -8.05 0.49 8.32
N GLY A 363 -8.67 0.35 7.15
CA GLY A 363 -9.88 -0.44 6.94
C GLY A 363 -9.62 -1.94 6.95
N ASP A 364 -10.58 -2.69 7.50
CA ASP A 364 -10.61 -4.16 7.49
C ASP A 364 -11.86 -4.72 6.78
N ASN A 365 -12.72 -3.84 6.24
CA ASN A 365 -13.93 -4.18 5.51
C ASN A 365 -14.38 -3.02 4.59
N ASP A 366 -15.30 -3.31 3.66
CA ASP A 366 -15.79 -2.36 2.64
C ASP A 366 -16.80 -1.33 3.19
N HIS A 367 -17.24 -1.47 4.44
CA HIS A 367 -18.10 -0.51 5.15
C HIS A 367 -17.31 0.41 6.09
N PHE A 368 -15.99 0.44 5.97
CA PHE A 368 -15.14 1.33 6.74
C PHE A 368 -15.20 2.74 6.14
N GLU A 369 -15.69 3.70 6.92
CA GLU A 369 -16.04 5.04 6.44
C GLU A 369 -14.89 5.76 5.69
N PRO A 370 -13.60 5.70 6.11
CA PRO A 370 -12.49 6.22 5.28
C PRO A 370 -12.37 5.64 3.87
N LEU A 371 -12.76 4.37 3.64
CA LEU A 371 -12.81 3.77 2.30
C LEU A 371 -14.05 4.26 1.53
N MET A 372 -15.19 4.42 2.19
CA MET A 372 -16.41 4.94 1.56
C MET A 372 -16.24 6.41 1.11
N ALA A 373 -15.54 7.23 1.89
CA ALA A 373 -15.18 8.59 1.50
C ALA A 373 -14.33 8.61 0.24
N PHE A 374 -13.39 7.67 0.13
CA PHE A 374 -12.58 7.54 -1.07
C PHE A 374 -13.44 7.27 -2.31
N ASP A 375 -14.44 6.39 -2.21
CA ASP A 375 -15.37 6.10 -3.31
C ASP A 375 -16.22 7.33 -3.69
N ARG A 376 -16.70 8.11 -2.70
CA ARG A 376 -17.45 9.36 -2.94
C ARG A 376 -16.59 10.41 -3.64
N ILE A 377 -15.35 10.61 -3.19
CA ILE A 377 -14.38 11.51 -3.82
C ILE A 377 -14.15 11.11 -5.28
N VAL A 378 -13.93 9.82 -5.56
CA VAL A 378 -13.73 9.32 -6.92
C VAL A 378 -14.98 9.51 -7.79
N ALA A 379 -16.17 9.25 -7.25
CA ALA A 379 -17.43 9.45 -7.96
C ALA A 379 -17.64 10.92 -8.35
N PHE A 380 -17.45 11.85 -7.41
CA PHE A 380 -17.53 13.29 -7.65
C PHE A 380 -16.52 13.72 -8.72
N LEU A 381 -15.26 13.30 -8.61
CA LEU A 381 -14.23 13.65 -9.58
C LEU A 381 -14.54 13.11 -10.99
N ASN A 382 -15.08 11.89 -11.09
CA ASN A 382 -15.48 11.32 -12.37
C ASN A 382 -16.65 12.08 -12.98
N GLU A 383 -17.65 12.47 -12.19
CA GLU A 383 -18.78 13.28 -12.64
C GLU A 383 -18.31 14.63 -13.16
N GLN A 384 -17.58 15.39 -12.32
CA GLN A 384 -17.15 16.75 -12.65
C GLN A 384 -16.25 16.78 -13.89
N MET A 385 -15.41 15.76 -14.05
CA MET A 385 -14.51 15.71 -15.19
C MET A 385 -15.18 15.10 -16.43
N GLY A 386 -16.31 14.40 -16.30
CA GLY A 386 -16.94 13.67 -17.41
C GLY A 386 -16.15 12.40 -17.78
N LEU A 387 -15.77 11.61 -16.78
CA LEU A 387 -15.24 10.25 -16.92
C LEU A 387 -16.38 9.24 -16.79
N PRO A 388 -16.26 8.03 -17.38
CA PRO A 388 -17.22 6.98 -17.11
C PRO A 388 -17.24 6.70 -15.61
N VAL A 389 -18.39 6.93 -14.98
CA VAL A 389 -18.62 6.56 -13.59
C VAL A 389 -18.57 5.02 -13.54
N PRO A 390 -17.67 4.39 -12.77
CA PRO A 390 -17.74 2.95 -12.55
C PRO A 390 -19.14 2.62 -12.02
N PRO A 391 -19.77 1.48 -12.41
CA PRO A 391 -21.08 1.13 -11.89
C PRO A 391 -21.02 1.18 -10.37
N ALA A 392 -21.85 2.05 -9.77
CA ALA A 392 -21.82 2.34 -8.35
C ALA A 392 -21.92 1.04 -7.55
N SER A 393 -20.89 0.72 -6.77
CA SER A 393 -20.99 -0.34 -5.77
C SER A 393 -22.05 0.04 -4.74
N HIS A 394 -22.22 1.33 -4.40
CA HIS A 394 -23.22 1.79 -3.43
C HIS A 394 -23.75 3.20 -3.72
N ALA A 395 -24.94 3.31 -4.32
CA ALA A 395 -25.76 4.51 -4.19
C ALA A 395 -26.60 4.40 -2.89
N PRO A 396 -26.63 5.40 -2.00
CA PRO A 396 -27.42 5.31 -0.78
C PRO A 396 -28.91 5.40 -1.11
N LYS A 397 -29.63 4.30 -0.88
CA LYS A 397 -31.07 4.39 -0.59
C LYS A 397 -31.23 4.87 0.83
N THR A 398 -32.06 5.89 0.99
CA THR A 398 -32.52 6.41 2.27
C THR A 398 -33.08 5.31 3.18
N GLN A 399 -32.89 5.53 4.49
CA GLN A 399 -33.65 5.05 5.66
C GLN A 399 -33.10 3.92 6.56
N ALA A 400 -33.09 4.30 7.85
CA ALA A 400 -33.57 3.59 9.04
C ALA A 400 -32.73 2.46 9.68
N HIS A 401 -32.19 2.83 10.86
CA HIS A 401 -32.13 2.13 12.15
C HIS A 401 -31.85 0.61 12.27
N LEU A 402 -30.85 0.34 13.12
CA LEU A 402 -30.66 -0.81 14.05
C LEU A 402 -30.28 -2.15 13.37
N SER A 403 -29.39 -3.01 13.88
CA SER A 403 -28.63 -3.09 15.13
C SER A 403 -27.60 -4.25 15.06
N SER A 404 -26.39 -4.01 15.57
CA SER A 404 -25.43 -4.87 16.30
C SER A 404 -25.29 -6.40 16.05
N ALA A 405 -24.03 -6.84 15.84
CA ALA A 405 -23.35 -7.93 16.60
C ALA A 405 -21.84 -7.91 16.24
N GLY A 406 -20.89 -7.80 17.18
CA GLY A 406 -20.24 -8.93 17.87
C GLY A 406 -18.83 -9.20 17.29
N MET A 407 -17.75 -8.73 17.91
CA MET A 407 -16.83 -9.43 18.85
C MET A 407 -15.47 -9.85 18.21
N LEU A 408 -14.37 -9.30 18.76
CA LEU A 408 -12.95 -9.76 18.92
C LEU A 408 -12.39 -10.96 18.10
N PRO A 409 -11.05 -11.20 17.99
CA PRO A 409 -9.84 -10.34 17.97
C PRO A 409 -8.80 -10.73 16.85
N ARG A 410 -7.76 -9.90 16.60
CA ARG A 410 -6.50 -10.32 15.94
C ARG A 410 -5.25 -9.65 16.56
N SER A 411 -4.19 -10.45 16.75
CA SER A 411 -2.78 -10.05 16.89
C SER A 411 -2.18 -9.90 15.47
N VAL A 412 -1.58 -8.77 15.10
CA VAL A 412 -0.21 -8.25 15.37
C VAL A 412 0.87 -8.95 14.52
N SER A 413 1.77 -8.11 14.01
CA SER A 413 2.96 -8.21 13.15
C SER A 413 4.26 -8.29 14.00
N PRO A 414 5.54 -8.25 13.52
CA PRO A 414 6.18 -7.03 12.93
C PRO A 414 7.41 -7.15 11.96
N SER A 415 7.54 -6.25 10.96
CA SER A 415 8.76 -5.54 10.42
C SER A 415 10.06 -6.33 10.05
N PRO A 416 11.04 -5.84 9.23
CA PRO A 416 11.79 -4.57 9.41
C PRO A 416 12.32 -3.84 8.15
N SER A 417 12.83 -2.62 8.38
CA SER A 417 13.72 -1.84 7.51
C SER A 417 15.20 -2.02 7.87
N ALA A 418 16.11 -1.92 6.91
CA ALA A 418 17.42 -1.25 7.06
C ALA A 418 18.06 -1.14 5.68
N ALA A 419 18.41 0.08 5.21
CA ALA A 419 19.17 0.28 3.97
C ALA A 419 18.87 -0.76 2.89
N ASN A 420 17.71 -0.69 2.24
CA ASN A 420 17.14 -1.67 1.31
C ASN A 420 18.03 -2.49 0.32
N LYS A 421 19.38 -2.42 0.26
CA LYS A 421 20.14 -3.62 -0.13
C LYS A 421 19.58 -4.68 0.79
N SER A 422 18.69 -5.50 0.25
CA SER A 422 18.25 -6.68 0.96
C SER A 422 19.47 -7.30 1.61
N LEU A 423 19.31 -7.71 2.88
CA LEU A 423 20.29 -8.54 3.61
C LEU A 423 20.83 -9.68 2.73
N TYR A 424 20.06 -10.05 1.71
CA TYR A 424 20.32 -11.10 0.75
C TYR A 424 20.38 -10.60 -0.71
N PRO A 425 21.44 -10.91 -1.47
CA PRO A 425 21.54 -10.60 -2.90
C PRO A 425 20.33 -11.10 -3.71
N GLY A 426 19.86 -10.30 -4.67
CA GLY A 426 18.80 -10.67 -5.62
C GLY A 426 17.36 -10.44 -5.15
N TRP A 427 17.15 -10.04 -3.89
CA TRP A 427 15.81 -9.67 -3.41
C TRP A 427 15.48 -8.22 -3.76
N THR A 428 14.27 -8.00 -4.25
CA THR A 428 13.69 -6.66 -4.35
C THR A 428 13.33 -6.13 -2.95
N PRO A 429 13.29 -4.81 -2.73
CA PRO A 429 12.79 -4.25 -1.47
C PRO A 429 11.37 -4.74 -1.13
N ALA A 430 10.49 -4.85 -2.14
CA ALA A 430 9.14 -5.37 -1.95
C ALA A 430 9.12 -6.83 -1.48
N PHE A 431 10.00 -7.67 -2.02
CA PHE A 431 10.15 -9.05 -1.58
C PHE A 431 10.67 -9.12 -0.14
N ALA A 432 11.69 -8.32 0.18
CA ALA A 432 12.22 -8.23 1.54
C ALA A 432 11.16 -7.81 2.57
N ASP A 433 10.34 -6.81 2.24
CA ASP A 433 9.27 -6.31 3.11
C ASP A 433 8.15 -7.36 3.32
N VAL A 434 7.80 -8.13 2.29
CA VAL A 434 6.83 -9.22 2.41
C VAL A 434 7.36 -10.34 3.30
N VAL A 435 8.59 -10.77 3.08
CA VAL A 435 9.22 -11.82 3.91
C VAL A 435 9.31 -11.34 5.36
N ALA A 436 9.76 -10.11 5.58
CA ALA A 436 9.76 -9.46 6.88
C ALA A 436 8.37 -9.52 7.56
N ALA A 437 7.32 -9.09 6.86
CA ALA A 437 5.94 -9.07 7.36
C ALA A 437 5.32 -10.46 7.60
N LEU A 438 5.84 -11.51 6.97
CA LEU A 438 5.44 -12.90 7.26
C LEU A 438 6.14 -13.43 8.51
N ARG A 439 7.45 -13.21 8.64
CA ARG A 439 8.23 -13.59 9.85
C ARG A 439 7.65 -12.96 11.10
N ALA A 440 7.40 -11.67 10.95
CA ALA A 440 6.65 -10.82 11.84
C ALA A 440 5.40 -11.45 12.44
N ALA A 441 4.49 -11.84 11.55
CA ALA A 441 3.22 -12.45 11.88
C ALA A 441 3.41 -13.84 12.49
N ALA A 442 4.34 -14.64 11.99
CA ALA A 442 4.63 -15.97 12.53
C ALA A 442 5.17 -15.94 13.97
N GLN A 443 5.84 -14.86 14.39
CA GLN A 443 6.34 -14.68 15.76
C GLN A 443 5.28 -14.16 16.74
N SER A 444 4.28 -13.44 16.26
CA SER A 444 3.29 -12.71 17.06
C SER A 444 1.92 -13.39 17.11
N THR A 445 1.60 -14.22 16.11
CA THR A 445 0.40 -15.05 16.06
C THR A 445 0.73 -16.39 16.71
N GLY A 446 0.19 -16.67 17.91
CA GLY A 446 0.33 -18.00 18.51
C GLY A 446 -0.18 -19.07 17.55
N ALA A 447 0.57 -20.17 17.39
CA ALA A 447 0.31 -21.20 16.38
C ALA A 447 -1.11 -21.80 16.44
N ASP A 448 -1.80 -21.63 17.57
CA ASP A 448 -3.10 -22.24 17.87
C ASP A 448 -4.33 -21.49 17.31
N ASN A 449 -4.19 -20.28 16.72
CA ASN A 449 -5.33 -19.47 16.25
C ASN A 449 -5.60 -19.59 14.74
N ILE A 450 -5.98 -20.79 14.31
CA ILE A 450 -6.21 -21.18 12.90
C ILE A 450 -7.23 -20.28 12.20
N ASP A 451 -8.34 -19.92 12.86
CA ASP A 451 -9.39 -19.12 12.24
C ASP A 451 -8.95 -17.67 12.01
N ALA A 452 -8.13 -17.13 12.92
CA ALA A 452 -7.48 -15.84 12.70
C ALA A 452 -6.47 -15.91 11.55
N ILE A 453 -5.71 -16.99 11.39
CA ILE A 453 -4.79 -17.14 10.25
C ILE A 453 -5.60 -17.24 8.94
N ARG A 454 -6.67 -18.05 8.92
CA ARG A 454 -7.56 -18.23 7.76
C ARG A 454 -8.19 -16.94 7.28
N ALA A 455 -8.86 -16.22 8.18
CA ALA A 455 -9.51 -14.98 7.77
C ALA A 455 -8.48 -13.86 7.44
N ALA A 456 -7.19 -14.03 7.75
CA ALA A 456 -6.14 -13.09 7.34
C ALA A 456 -5.73 -13.42 5.90
N SER A 457 -5.56 -14.71 5.58
CA SER A 457 -5.39 -15.19 4.22
C SER A 457 -6.57 -14.81 3.31
N ASP A 458 -7.81 -15.00 3.78
CA ASP A 458 -9.02 -14.67 3.02
C ASP A 458 -9.14 -13.16 2.74
N ALA A 459 -8.70 -12.30 3.67
CA ALA A 459 -8.74 -10.85 3.50
C ALA A 459 -7.76 -10.30 2.43
N VAL A 460 -6.75 -11.11 2.05
CA VAL A 460 -5.78 -10.76 1.01
C VAL A 460 -6.31 -11.15 -0.38
N VAL A 461 -7.16 -12.18 -0.48
CA VAL A 461 -7.68 -12.73 -1.75
C VAL A 461 -8.30 -11.67 -2.68
N PRO A 462 -9.14 -10.72 -2.22
CA PRO A 462 -9.70 -9.68 -3.08
C PRO A 462 -8.67 -8.70 -3.65
N LYS A 463 -7.48 -8.60 -3.03
CA LYS A 463 -6.42 -7.65 -3.39
C LYS A 463 -5.43 -8.21 -4.43
N LEU A 464 -5.57 -9.49 -4.79
CA LEU A 464 -4.68 -10.20 -5.70
C LEU A 464 -5.12 -10.03 -7.16
N MET A 465 -4.42 -9.16 -7.90
CA MET A 465 -4.66 -8.95 -9.32
C MET A 465 -4.11 -10.10 -10.17
N LEU A 466 -4.95 -10.62 -11.07
CA LEU A 466 -4.57 -11.67 -12.03
C LEU A 466 -3.61 -11.14 -13.10
N THR A 467 -2.74 -12.02 -13.58
CA THR A 467 -1.86 -11.76 -14.72
C THR A 467 -2.69 -11.66 -16.00
N LYS A 468 -2.41 -10.64 -16.83
CA LYS A 468 -3.10 -10.45 -18.12
C LYS A 468 -2.98 -11.70 -18.99
N GLY A 469 -4.02 -11.99 -19.77
CA GLY A 469 -4.02 -13.12 -20.71
C GLY A 469 -4.37 -14.46 -20.08
N VAL A 470 -4.90 -14.48 -18.85
CA VAL A 470 -5.44 -15.68 -18.19
C VAL A 470 -6.83 -15.36 -17.64
N THR A 471 -7.81 -16.20 -17.94
CA THR A 471 -9.13 -16.15 -17.29
C THR A 471 -9.13 -17.05 -16.06
N CYS A 472 -9.87 -16.64 -15.04
CA CYS A 472 -10.04 -17.40 -13.81
C CYS A 472 -11.53 -17.73 -13.64
N GLU A 473 -11.85 -19.02 -13.59
CA GLU A 473 -13.23 -19.50 -13.52
C GLU A 473 -13.41 -20.44 -12.32
N PRO A 474 -14.44 -20.26 -11.49
CA PRO A 474 -14.71 -21.18 -10.39
C PRO A 474 -14.96 -22.62 -10.89
N LEU A 475 -14.45 -23.61 -10.16
CA LEU A 475 -14.76 -25.01 -10.44
C LEU A 475 -16.25 -25.28 -10.25
N LYS A 476 -16.86 -25.97 -11.21
CA LYS A 476 -18.25 -26.42 -11.06
C LYS A 476 -18.30 -27.57 -10.07
N HIS A 477 -19.38 -27.68 -9.31
CA HIS A 477 -19.56 -28.73 -8.29
C HIS A 477 -19.35 -30.16 -8.83
N GLN A 478 -19.75 -30.42 -10.08
CA GLN A 478 -19.54 -31.71 -10.76
C GLN A 478 -18.09 -32.03 -11.10
N GLU A 479 -17.24 -31.01 -11.20
CA GLU A 479 -15.81 -31.12 -11.47
C GLU A 479 -15.07 -31.37 -10.16
N PHE A 480 -15.38 -30.56 -9.14
CA PHE A 480 -14.92 -30.76 -7.78
C PHE A 480 -15.88 -30.08 -6.79
N PRO A 481 -16.38 -30.79 -5.77
CA PRO A 481 -17.51 -30.32 -4.98
C PRO A 481 -17.16 -29.28 -3.91
N TYR A 482 -15.87 -29.12 -3.56
CA TYR A 482 -15.44 -28.30 -2.41
C TYR A 482 -14.91 -26.91 -2.78
N GLY A 483 -14.89 -26.57 -4.08
CA GLY A 483 -14.40 -25.28 -4.57
C GLY A 483 -13.03 -25.35 -5.24
N GLY A 484 -12.51 -24.20 -5.64
CA GLY A 484 -11.30 -24.05 -6.43
C GLY A 484 -11.55 -23.33 -7.75
N GLU A 485 -10.51 -23.22 -8.58
CA GLU A 485 -10.52 -22.40 -9.79
C GLU A 485 -9.74 -23.02 -10.96
N TRP A 486 -10.28 -22.81 -12.15
CA TRP A 486 -9.55 -22.93 -13.41
C TRP A 486 -8.77 -21.65 -13.68
N PHE A 487 -7.52 -21.78 -14.15
CA PHE A 487 -6.73 -20.71 -14.75
C PHE A 487 -6.47 -21.09 -16.21
N VAL A 488 -7.11 -20.38 -17.13
CA VAL A 488 -7.12 -20.71 -18.56
C VAL A 488 -6.43 -19.61 -19.36
N PRO A 489 -5.31 -19.91 -20.04
CA PRO A 489 -4.65 -18.95 -20.93
C PRO A 489 -5.54 -18.56 -22.13
N VAL A 490 -5.63 -17.25 -22.43
CA VAL A 490 -6.49 -16.67 -23.47
C VAL A 490 -6.05 -17.09 -24.89
N ALA A 491 -4.76 -17.39 -25.09
CA ALA A 491 -4.26 -17.88 -26.37
C ALA A 491 -4.68 -19.34 -26.68
N GLY A 492 -5.42 -19.99 -25.77
CA GLY A 492 -5.82 -21.40 -25.84
C GLY A 492 -4.80 -22.32 -25.18
N PRO A 493 -5.22 -23.47 -24.62
CA PRO A 493 -4.32 -24.37 -23.90
C PRO A 493 -3.29 -25.02 -24.82
N ALA A 494 -2.03 -24.99 -24.41
CA ALA A 494 -0.98 -25.82 -25.01
C ALA A 494 -1.38 -27.31 -24.92
N GLU A 495 -1.61 -27.94 -26.07
CA GLU A 495 -1.74 -29.40 -26.25
C GLU A 495 -2.73 -30.15 -25.32
N GLY A 496 -3.73 -29.47 -24.75
CA GLY A 496 -4.75 -30.10 -23.92
C GLY A 496 -4.22 -30.77 -22.64
N CYS A 497 -3.08 -30.31 -22.12
CA CYS A 497 -2.57 -30.73 -20.81
C CYS A 497 -3.20 -29.90 -19.68
N VAL A 498 -3.39 -30.52 -18.51
CA VAL A 498 -3.88 -29.85 -17.30
C VAL A 498 -2.91 -30.06 -16.14
N LEU A 499 -2.53 -28.96 -15.49
CA LEU A 499 -1.79 -28.95 -14.24
C LEU A 499 -2.79 -28.97 -13.07
N LEU A 500 -2.89 -30.07 -12.33
CA LEU A 500 -3.66 -30.14 -11.09
C LEU A 500 -2.81 -29.58 -9.95
N TYR A 501 -3.26 -28.47 -9.36
CA TYR A 501 -2.52 -27.71 -8.35
C TYR A 501 -3.10 -27.90 -6.94
N PHE A 502 -2.23 -28.21 -5.98
CA PHE A 502 -2.54 -28.25 -4.55
C PHE A 502 -1.83 -27.09 -3.85
N HIS A 503 -2.61 -26.14 -3.33
CA HIS A 503 -2.06 -24.98 -2.63
C HIS A 503 -1.36 -25.36 -1.33
N GLY A 504 -0.33 -24.60 -0.96
CA GLY A 504 0.35 -24.70 0.33
C GLY A 504 -0.32 -23.91 1.43
N GLY A 505 0.47 -23.49 2.42
CA GLY A 505 -0.02 -22.80 3.63
C GLY A 505 -0.19 -23.73 4.84
N ALA A 506 0.57 -24.82 4.92
CA ALA A 506 0.59 -25.73 6.06
C ALA A 506 -0.80 -26.28 6.46
N PHE A 507 -1.69 -26.48 5.48
CA PHE A 507 -3.09 -26.90 5.68
C PHE A 507 -3.98 -25.89 6.45
N VAL A 508 -3.58 -24.61 6.47
CA VAL A 508 -4.28 -23.55 7.21
C VAL A 508 -5.18 -22.67 6.31
N PRO A 509 -4.70 -21.93 5.28
CA PRO A 509 -5.55 -21.10 4.40
C PRO A 509 -6.62 -21.93 3.69
N ARG A 510 -7.86 -21.45 3.62
CA ARG A 510 -9.01 -22.24 3.14
C ARG A 510 -9.13 -22.40 1.63
N THR A 511 -8.30 -21.73 0.84
CA THR A 511 -8.56 -21.60 -0.59
C THR A 511 -7.30 -21.41 -1.42
N SER A 512 -7.31 -21.97 -2.63
CA SER A 512 -6.33 -21.74 -3.69
C SER A 512 -6.27 -20.28 -4.14
N LYS A 513 -7.26 -19.45 -3.78
CA LYS A 513 -7.30 -18.04 -4.18
C LYS A 513 -6.11 -17.23 -3.67
N THR A 514 -5.45 -17.65 -2.59
CA THR A 514 -4.21 -17.03 -2.09
C THR A 514 -3.05 -17.15 -3.06
N HIS A 515 -3.12 -18.10 -4.00
CA HIS A 515 -2.08 -18.40 -4.98
C HIS A 515 -2.39 -17.82 -6.36
N ARG A 516 -3.50 -17.07 -6.51
CA ARG A 516 -4.00 -16.55 -7.79
C ARG A 516 -2.95 -15.86 -8.65
N VAL A 517 -2.12 -14.98 -8.06
CA VAL A 517 -1.12 -14.22 -8.84
C VAL A 517 -0.03 -15.14 -9.40
N MET A 518 0.48 -16.06 -8.59
CA MET A 518 1.47 -17.04 -9.03
C MET A 518 0.86 -17.99 -10.07
N LEU A 519 -0.34 -18.52 -9.84
CA LEU A 519 -1.01 -19.44 -10.75
C LEU A 519 -1.40 -18.79 -12.07
N SER A 520 -1.89 -17.55 -12.07
CA SER A 520 -2.14 -16.82 -13.31
C SER A 520 -0.84 -16.48 -14.04
N THR A 521 0.24 -16.19 -13.31
CA THR A 521 1.55 -15.95 -13.93
C THR A 521 2.11 -17.23 -14.56
N LEU A 522 2.00 -18.36 -13.85
CA LEU A 522 2.44 -19.66 -14.34
C LEU A 522 1.64 -20.10 -15.57
N ALA A 523 0.31 -19.97 -15.53
CA ALA A 523 -0.54 -20.25 -16.67
C ALA A 523 -0.20 -19.36 -17.88
N ALA A 524 0.06 -18.07 -17.65
CA ALA A 524 0.45 -17.14 -18.70
C ALA A 524 1.83 -17.47 -19.32
N ARG A 525 2.78 -17.96 -18.52
CA ARG A 525 4.13 -18.31 -19.00
C ARG A 525 4.18 -19.65 -19.71
N THR A 526 3.54 -20.66 -19.15
CA THR A 526 3.54 -22.04 -19.67
C THR A 526 2.51 -22.29 -20.75
N GLN A 527 1.47 -21.44 -20.84
CA GLN A 527 0.28 -21.68 -21.66
C GLN A 527 -0.46 -22.99 -21.30
N VAL A 528 -0.23 -23.54 -20.11
CA VAL A 528 -0.92 -24.74 -19.59
C VAL A 528 -2.14 -24.31 -18.76
N THR A 529 -3.25 -25.03 -18.92
CA THR A 529 -4.44 -24.83 -18.07
C THR A 529 -4.20 -25.41 -16.68
N ILE A 530 -4.51 -24.64 -15.65
CA ILE A 530 -4.32 -25.05 -14.26
C ILE A 530 -5.68 -25.26 -13.59
N MET A 531 -5.84 -26.41 -12.93
CA MET A 531 -6.95 -26.72 -12.03
C MET A 531 -6.45 -26.63 -10.60
N ALA A 532 -6.76 -25.56 -9.87
CA ALA A 532 -6.43 -25.46 -8.44
C ALA A 532 -7.66 -25.83 -7.61
N ILE A 533 -7.53 -26.76 -6.67
CA ILE A 533 -8.65 -27.23 -5.84
C ILE A 533 -8.61 -26.66 -4.42
N ASP A 534 -9.77 -26.35 -3.86
CA ASP A 534 -9.95 -26.01 -2.45
C ASP A 534 -10.19 -27.32 -1.66
N TYR A 535 -9.13 -28.11 -1.45
CA TYR A 535 -9.23 -29.36 -0.71
C TYR A 535 -9.58 -29.11 0.77
N ARG A 536 -10.33 -30.02 1.40
CA ARG A 536 -10.81 -29.84 2.76
C ARG A 536 -9.66 -29.84 3.77
N LEU A 537 -9.78 -29.08 4.85
CA LEU A 537 -8.67 -28.79 5.77
C LEU A 537 -8.96 -29.12 7.25
N PRO A 538 -7.92 -29.37 8.06
CA PRO A 538 -8.04 -29.53 9.52
C PRO A 538 -8.43 -28.20 10.19
N PRO A 539 -8.99 -28.20 11.41
CA PRO A 539 -9.27 -29.38 12.23
C PRO A 539 -10.52 -30.16 11.80
N GLN A 540 -11.40 -29.56 10.98
CA GLN A 540 -12.65 -30.20 10.54
C GLN A 540 -12.39 -31.46 9.72
N HIS A 541 -11.33 -31.44 8.92
CA HIS A 541 -10.96 -32.52 8.02
C HIS A 541 -9.46 -32.81 8.11
N THR A 542 -9.09 -33.64 9.09
CA THR A 542 -7.71 -34.12 9.26
C THR A 542 -7.35 -35.17 8.18
N TRP A 543 -6.08 -35.60 8.15
CA TRP A 543 -5.66 -36.75 7.36
C TRP A 543 -6.60 -37.95 7.60
N PRO A 544 -6.97 -38.71 6.54
CA PRO A 544 -6.48 -38.62 5.15
C PRO A 544 -7.31 -37.70 4.23
N THR A 545 -8.29 -36.97 4.75
CA THR A 545 -9.29 -36.25 3.94
C THR A 545 -8.71 -35.36 2.83
N PRO A 546 -7.67 -34.54 3.07
CA PRO A 546 -7.08 -33.72 2.01
C PRO A 546 -6.50 -34.55 0.84
N ILE A 547 -5.96 -35.73 1.14
CA ILE A 547 -5.40 -36.65 0.13
C ILE A 547 -6.51 -37.38 -0.63
N ASP A 548 -7.60 -37.73 0.04
CA ASP A 548 -8.78 -38.29 -0.62
C ASP A 548 -9.42 -37.29 -1.58
N ASP A 549 -9.39 -36.01 -1.25
CA ASP A 549 -9.83 -34.91 -2.11
C ASP A 549 -8.91 -34.74 -3.34
N ALA A 550 -7.60 -34.80 -3.14
CA ALA A 550 -6.63 -34.80 -4.24
C ALA A 550 -6.84 -36.00 -5.19
N LEU A 551 -7.12 -37.18 -4.63
CA LEU A 551 -7.45 -38.38 -5.41
C LEU A 551 -8.77 -38.23 -6.17
N LEU A 552 -9.79 -37.63 -5.55
CA LEU A 552 -11.06 -37.34 -6.22
C LEU A 552 -10.84 -36.43 -7.44
N ALA A 553 -10.11 -35.33 -7.26
CA ALA A 553 -9.81 -34.40 -8.35
C ALA A 553 -9.03 -35.08 -9.49
N TYR A 554 -8.01 -35.88 -9.15
CA TYR A 554 -7.24 -36.62 -10.15
C TYR A 554 -8.10 -37.61 -10.94
N ARG A 555 -8.98 -38.36 -10.27
CA ARG A 555 -9.91 -39.28 -10.94
C ARG A 555 -10.91 -38.56 -11.85
N ARG A 556 -11.35 -37.34 -11.47
CA ARG A 556 -12.21 -36.50 -12.31
C ARG A 556 -11.49 -36.08 -13.59
N LEU A 557 -10.20 -35.76 -13.51
CA LEU A 557 -9.37 -35.48 -14.67
C LEU A 557 -9.13 -36.73 -15.53
N LEU A 558 -8.85 -37.89 -14.94
CA LEU A 558 -8.70 -39.16 -15.68
C LEU A 558 -9.96 -39.55 -16.48
N GLY A 559 -11.15 -39.14 -16.02
CA GLY A 559 -12.39 -39.34 -16.77
C GLY A 559 -12.50 -38.50 -18.05
N ARG A 560 -11.59 -37.54 -18.25
CA ARG A 560 -11.61 -36.57 -19.37
C ARG A 560 -10.30 -36.52 -20.16
N LEU A 561 -9.19 -36.88 -19.52
CA LEU A 561 -7.84 -36.74 -20.05
C LEU A 561 -7.06 -38.04 -19.88
N ALA A 562 -6.22 -38.36 -20.86
CA ALA A 562 -5.25 -39.43 -20.71
C ALA A 562 -4.22 -39.08 -19.61
N PRO A 563 -3.68 -40.07 -18.86
CA PRO A 563 -2.76 -39.81 -17.75
C PRO A 563 -1.52 -38.97 -18.14
N HIS A 564 -1.00 -39.17 -19.35
CA HIS A 564 0.13 -38.42 -19.90
C HIS A 564 -0.20 -36.95 -20.24
N ARG A 565 -1.44 -36.50 -20.05
CA ARG A 565 -1.85 -35.09 -20.18
C ARG A 565 -2.11 -34.41 -18.83
N ILE A 566 -1.90 -35.12 -17.73
CA ILE A 566 -2.09 -34.59 -16.39
C ILE A 566 -0.73 -34.38 -15.74
N LEU A 567 -0.49 -33.18 -15.25
CA LEU A 567 0.66 -32.81 -14.43
C LEU A 567 0.17 -32.54 -13.00
N LEU A 568 0.99 -32.83 -12.00
CA LEU A 568 0.73 -32.41 -10.63
C LEU A 568 1.64 -31.25 -10.26
N ALA A 569 1.13 -30.30 -9.47
CA ALA A 569 1.95 -29.28 -8.87
C ALA A 569 1.43 -28.87 -7.49
N GLY A 570 2.33 -28.36 -6.66
CA GLY A 570 1.93 -27.79 -5.38
C GLY A 570 3.10 -27.19 -4.64
N ASP A 571 2.80 -26.25 -3.75
CA ASP A 571 3.78 -25.61 -2.88
C ASP A 571 3.69 -26.12 -1.44
N SER A 572 4.82 -26.20 -0.72
CA SER A 572 4.84 -26.51 0.71
C SER A 572 4.12 -27.83 1.03
N ALA A 573 3.10 -27.80 1.89
CA ALA A 573 2.17 -28.90 2.17
C ALA A 573 1.58 -29.51 0.89
N GLY A 574 1.16 -28.68 -0.08
CA GLY A 574 0.63 -29.12 -1.37
C GLY A 574 1.67 -29.84 -2.24
N GLY A 575 2.93 -29.43 -2.16
CA GLY A 575 4.05 -30.16 -2.77
C GLY A 575 4.24 -31.54 -2.15
N GLY A 576 4.11 -31.65 -0.82
CA GLY A 576 4.06 -32.94 -0.14
C GLY A 576 2.87 -33.81 -0.57
N MET A 577 1.69 -33.20 -0.72
CA MET A 577 0.47 -33.88 -1.19
C MET A 577 0.64 -34.49 -2.58
N CYS A 578 1.40 -33.88 -3.50
CA CYS A 578 1.71 -34.48 -4.80
C CYS A 578 2.33 -35.88 -4.66
N ILE A 579 3.35 -36.01 -3.80
CA ILE A 579 4.02 -37.29 -3.55
C ILE A 579 3.07 -38.29 -2.90
N MET A 580 2.32 -37.85 -1.87
CA MET A 580 1.35 -38.70 -1.18
C MET A 580 0.23 -39.19 -2.11
N LEU A 581 -0.24 -38.33 -3.02
CA LEU A 581 -1.22 -38.68 -4.03
C LEU A 581 -0.64 -39.73 -4.99
N MET A 582 0.54 -39.50 -5.57
CA MET A 582 1.15 -40.47 -6.49
C MET A 582 1.39 -41.82 -5.84
N GLN A 583 1.78 -41.82 -4.56
CA GLN A 583 1.88 -43.05 -3.78
C GLN A 583 0.51 -43.73 -3.62
N ARG A 584 -0.55 -42.97 -3.32
CA ARG A 584 -1.91 -43.51 -3.26
C ARG A 584 -2.43 -44.02 -4.60
N LEU A 585 -2.00 -43.41 -5.71
CA LEU A 585 -2.32 -43.88 -7.07
C LEU A 585 -1.66 -45.24 -7.33
N LYS A 586 -0.37 -45.39 -7.01
CA LYS A 586 0.35 -46.68 -7.07
C LYS A 586 -0.35 -47.76 -6.25
N GLU A 587 -0.65 -47.46 -4.99
CA GLU A 587 -1.33 -48.40 -4.07
C GLU A 587 -2.70 -48.86 -4.58
N ARG A 588 -3.39 -48.02 -5.36
CA ARG A 588 -4.70 -48.33 -5.96
C ARG A 588 -4.62 -48.84 -7.40
N GLY A 589 -3.42 -49.03 -7.95
CA GLY A 589 -3.22 -49.46 -9.34
C GLY A 589 -3.76 -48.46 -10.37
N LEU A 590 -3.83 -47.18 -10.03
CA LEU A 590 -4.26 -46.11 -10.93
C LEU A 590 -3.07 -45.57 -11.73
N PRO A 591 -3.29 -45.12 -12.97
CA PRO A 591 -2.20 -44.57 -13.78
C PRO A 591 -1.64 -43.30 -13.13
N LEU A 592 -0.33 -43.11 -13.26
CA LEU A 592 0.40 -41.96 -12.74
C LEU A 592 0.33 -40.76 -13.70
N PRO A 593 0.47 -39.51 -13.19
CA PRO A 593 0.57 -38.32 -14.03
C PRO A 593 1.85 -38.33 -14.87
N LYS A 594 1.92 -37.43 -15.86
CA LYS A 594 3.11 -37.26 -16.72
C LYS A 594 4.35 -36.85 -15.93
N ALA A 595 4.20 -35.93 -14.98
CA ALA A 595 5.27 -35.41 -14.13
C ALA A 595 4.67 -34.67 -12.91
N ALA A 596 5.51 -34.34 -11.94
CA ALA A 596 5.15 -33.49 -10.80
C ALA A 596 6.13 -32.33 -10.60
N VAL A 597 5.60 -31.15 -10.25
CA VAL A 597 6.37 -29.94 -9.92
C VAL A 597 6.15 -29.62 -8.44
N LEU A 598 7.23 -29.64 -7.66
CA LEU A 598 7.19 -29.43 -6.22
C LEU A 598 7.87 -28.11 -5.88
N LEU A 599 7.11 -27.13 -5.38
CA LEU A 599 7.65 -25.85 -4.95
C LEU A 599 7.84 -25.87 -3.44
N SER A 600 9.08 -25.83 -2.97
CA SER A 600 9.43 -25.84 -1.54
C SER A 600 8.69 -26.95 -0.77
N PRO A 601 8.68 -28.23 -1.21
CA PRO A 601 7.79 -29.23 -0.64
C PRO A 601 8.07 -29.48 0.85
N TRP A 602 7.01 -29.60 1.64
CA TRP A 602 7.10 -30.08 3.02
C TRP A 602 6.99 -31.60 3.01
N THR A 603 8.10 -32.28 3.33
CA THR A 603 8.25 -33.72 3.10
C THR A 603 8.22 -34.52 4.40
N ASP A 604 8.55 -33.94 5.54
CA ASP A 604 8.39 -34.57 6.84
C ASP A 604 7.58 -33.72 7.83
N LEU A 605 6.34 -34.12 8.05
CA LEU A 605 5.41 -33.44 8.94
C LEU A 605 5.74 -33.69 10.42
N LEU A 606 6.37 -34.82 10.75
CA LEU A 606 6.58 -35.26 12.14
C LEU A 606 8.03 -35.10 12.58
N ASP A 607 8.83 -34.39 11.78
CA ASP A 607 10.23 -34.09 12.02
C ASP A 607 10.56 -32.58 11.94
N THR A 608 9.67 -31.77 12.51
CA THR A 608 9.83 -30.33 12.59
C THR A 608 10.95 -29.99 13.59
N GLY A 609 12.08 -29.48 13.09
CA GLY A 609 13.16 -28.94 13.93
C GLY A 609 14.42 -29.80 14.07
N LYS A 610 14.56 -30.95 13.40
CA LYS A 610 15.77 -31.81 13.55
C LYS A 610 16.88 -31.55 12.55
N HIS A 611 16.57 -31.07 11.35
CA HIS A 611 17.60 -30.74 10.36
C HIS A 611 18.32 -29.44 10.71
N GLN A 612 19.59 -29.34 10.31
CA GLN A 612 20.45 -28.18 10.57
C GLN A 612 19.88 -26.88 9.97
N SER A 613 19.25 -26.97 8.79
CA SER A 613 18.54 -25.86 8.14
C SER A 613 17.48 -25.19 9.02
N TRP A 614 16.87 -25.89 9.98
CA TRP A 614 15.92 -25.27 10.93
C TRP A 614 16.60 -24.24 11.83
N ALA A 615 17.84 -24.48 12.24
CA ALA A 615 18.61 -23.54 13.06
C ALA A 615 19.31 -22.49 12.19
N GLU A 616 19.92 -22.91 11.07
CA GLU A 616 20.67 -22.01 10.17
C GLU A 616 19.78 -20.90 9.58
N ASN A 617 18.56 -21.25 9.20
CA ASN A 617 17.66 -20.34 8.47
C ASN A 617 16.55 -19.76 9.36
N ALA A 618 16.53 -20.03 10.67
CA ALA A 618 15.51 -19.53 11.60
C ALA A 618 15.37 -18.00 11.59
N ASP A 619 16.52 -17.31 11.43
CA ASP A 619 16.59 -15.85 11.40
C ASP A 619 16.38 -15.28 9.99
N ILE A 620 15.96 -16.09 9.02
CA ILE A 620 15.80 -15.69 7.62
C ILE A 620 14.41 -16.04 7.09
N ASP A 621 13.99 -17.29 7.27
CA ASP A 621 12.72 -17.82 6.78
C ASP A 621 11.54 -17.38 7.67
N TYR A 622 10.33 -17.41 7.11
CA TYR A 622 9.08 -17.11 7.84
C TYR A 622 8.35 -18.34 8.36
N VAL A 623 8.75 -19.54 7.95
CA VAL A 623 8.25 -20.79 8.53
C VAL A 623 8.97 -21.05 9.86
N THR A 624 8.21 -21.14 10.95
CA THR A 624 8.76 -21.41 12.29
C THR A 624 8.52 -22.86 12.72
N PRO A 625 9.41 -23.46 13.53
CA PRO A 625 9.19 -24.80 14.08
C PRO A 625 7.84 -24.94 14.81
N GLY A 626 7.43 -23.89 15.55
CA GLY A 626 6.16 -23.88 16.28
C GLY A 626 4.94 -23.93 15.36
N LEU A 627 4.94 -23.13 14.28
CA LEU A 627 3.87 -23.14 13.28
C LEU A 627 3.79 -24.49 12.56
N ALA A 628 4.94 -25.02 12.12
CA ALA A 628 5.00 -26.31 11.44
C ALA A 628 4.56 -27.47 12.35
N ALA A 629 5.01 -27.50 13.62
CA ALA A 629 4.63 -28.53 14.58
C ALA A 629 3.12 -28.48 14.89
N HIS A 630 2.55 -27.28 15.02
CA HIS A 630 1.12 -27.11 15.24
C HIS A 630 0.30 -27.57 14.03
N ALA A 631 0.68 -27.13 12.81
CA ALA A 631 0.05 -27.56 11.57
C ALA A 631 0.11 -29.08 11.38
N ALA A 632 1.26 -29.70 11.66
CA ALA A 632 1.44 -31.14 11.59
C ALA A 632 0.53 -31.86 12.59
N LYS A 633 0.41 -31.36 13.82
CA LYS A 633 -0.49 -31.91 14.84
C LYS A 633 -1.95 -31.86 14.40
N LEU A 634 -2.40 -30.71 13.87
CA LEU A 634 -3.76 -30.54 13.36
C LEU A 634 -4.05 -31.47 12.19
N PHE A 635 -3.16 -31.49 11.20
CA PHE A 635 -3.30 -32.33 10.02
C PHE A 635 -3.32 -33.81 10.39
N SER A 636 -2.41 -34.23 11.28
CA SER A 636 -2.33 -35.62 11.72
C SER A 636 -3.53 -36.05 12.56
N GLY A 637 -4.08 -35.14 13.38
CA GLY A 637 -5.16 -35.46 14.31
C GLY A 637 -4.86 -36.70 15.15
N LYS A 638 -5.80 -37.66 15.19
CA LYS A 638 -5.62 -38.96 15.88
C LYS A 638 -4.61 -39.89 15.20
N HIS A 639 -4.16 -39.57 13.99
CA HIS A 639 -3.32 -40.42 13.14
C HIS A 639 -1.81 -40.12 13.25
N TRP A 640 -1.38 -39.28 14.19
CA TRP A 640 0.04 -38.88 14.36
C TRP A 640 1.05 -40.04 14.45
N HIS A 641 0.61 -41.24 14.84
CA HIS A 641 1.43 -42.45 14.89
C HIS A 641 1.76 -43.03 13.49
N GLN A 642 1.02 -42.63 12.45
CA GLN A 642 1.16 -43.15 11.08
C GLN A 642 2.24 -42.42 10.28
N ARG A 643 3.47 -42.37 10.80
CA ARG A 643 4.58 -41.57 10.23
C ARG A 643 4.74 -41.77 8.72
N THR A 644 4.78 -43.02 8.26
CA THR A 644 4.97 -43.35 6.84
C THR A 644 3.87 -42.82 5.93
N ALA A 645 2.62 -42.80 6.41
CA ALA A 645 1.47 -42.39 5.61
C ALA A 645 1.20 -40.87 5.66
N LEU A 646 1.83 -40.17 6.62
CA LEU A 646 1.70 -38.73 6.83
C LEU A 646 2.83 -37.92 6.15
N SER A 647 4.05 -38.47 6.10
CA SER A 647 5.24 -37.77 5.62
C SER A 647 5.78 -38.36 4.31
N PRO A 648 5.81 -37.60 3.20
CA PRO A 648 6.52 -37.97 1.96
C PRO A 648 7.95 -38.49 2.16
N ALA A 649 8.64 -38.02 3.20
CA ALA A 649 10.00 -38.41 3.57
C ALA A 649 10.12 -39.91 3.94
N HIS A 650 9.02 -40.64 4.04
CA HIS A 650 9.03 -42.04 4.43
C HIS A 650 8.35 -42.97 3.40
N VAL A 651 7.77 -42.42 2.34
CA VAL A 651 7.10 -43.22 1.29
C VAL A 651 8.10 -43.86 0.34
N ASP A 652 7.69 -44.95 -0.32
CA ASP A 652 8.44 -45.56 -1.42
C ASP A 652 8.32 -44.71 -2.70
N LEU A 653 9.45 -44.20 -3.17
CA LEU A 653 9.53 -43.32 -4.34
C LEU A 653 9.76 -44.08 -5.65
N ALA A 654 10.00 -45.40 -5.60
CA ALA A 654 10.31 -46.17 -6.80
C ALA A 654 9.14 -46.12 -7.81
N GLY A 655 9.45 -45.92 -9.09
CA GLY A 655 8.43 -45.88 -10.16
C GLY A 655 7.54 -44.63 -10.17
N LEU A 656 7.85 -43.60 -9.38
CA LEU A 656 7.21 -42.29 -9.56
C LEU A 656 7.63 -41.64 -10.90
N PRO A 657 6.77 -40.80 -11.50
CA PRO A 657 7.10 -40.08 -12.73
C PRO A 657 8.18 -39.02 -12.48
N PRO A 658 8.72 -38.38 -13.53
CA PRO A 658 9.69 -37.28 -13.37
C PRO A 658 9.19 -36.20 -12.40
N VAL A 659 10.10 -35.72 -11.55
CA VAL A 659 9.83 -34.70 -10.54
C VAL A 659 10.77 -33.52 -10.75
N HIS A 660 10.21 -32.32 -10.85
CA HIS A 660 10.94 -31.06 -10.69
C HIS A 660 10.78 -30.55 -9.26
N VAL A 661 11.87 -30.15 -8.62
CA VAL A 661 11.85 -29.55 -7.28
C VAL A 661 12.51 -28.18 -7.32
N GLU A 662 11.75 -27.17 -6.95
CA GLU A 662 12.21 -25.79 -6.82
C GLU A 662 12.25 -25.45 -5.32
N MET A 663 13.42 -25.10 -4.78
CA MET A 663 13.59 -24.79 -3.35
C MET A 663 14.49 -23.58 -3.15
N GLY A 664 14.34 -22.89 -2.02
CA GLY A 664 15.21 -21.79 -1.61
C GLY A 664 16.35 -22.24 -0.68
N GLN A 665 17.52 -21.64 -0.84
CA GLN A 665 18.68 -21.91 0.01
C GLN A 665 18.45 -21.51 1.49
N CYS A 666 17.60 -20.51 1.71
CA CYS A 666 17.28 -19.98 3.03
C CYS A 666 15.99 -20.58 3.61
N GLU A 667 15.56 -21.75 3.13
CA GLU A 667 14.42 -22.46 3.71
C GLU A 667 14.79 -23.25 4.96
N VAL A 668 13.94 -23.22 5.99
CA VAL A 668 14.07 -24.16 7.13
C VAL A 668 13.74 -25.60 6.72
N LEU A 669 13.05 -25.81 5.59
CA LEU A 669 12.75 -27.11 5.02
C LEU A 669 13.80 -27.61 4.00
N ARG A 670 14.89 -26.85 3.77
CA ARG A 670 15.87 -27.15 2.72
C ARG A 670 16.42 -28.58 2.80
N ASP A 671 16.84 -29.03 3.98
CA ASP A 671 17.55 -30.31 4.07
C ASP A 671 16.62 -31.51 3.84
N GLN A 672 15.36 -31.45 4.28
CA GLN A 672 14.36 -32.50 4.00
C GLN A 672 13.96 -32.53 2.52
N GLN A 673 14.07 -31.41 1.81
CA GLN A 673 13.84 -31.33 0.36
C GLN A 673 15.02 -31.94 -0.41
N ARG A 674 16.27 -31.64 0.00
CA ARG A 674 17.47 -32.30 -0.52
C ARG A 674 17.42 -33.82 -0.32
N GLU A 675 17.05 -34.25 0.88
CA GLU A 675 16.92 -35.67 1.20
C GLU A 675 15.84 -36.36 0.35
N LEU A 676 14.69 -35.71 0.11
CA LEU A 676 13.68 -36.22 -0.82
C LEU A 676 14.27 -36.43 -2.22
N CYS A 677 14.97 -35.42 -2.76
CA CYS A 677 15.58 -35.51 -4.09
C CYS A 677 16.60 -36.66 -4.18
N ASP A 678 17.45 -36.81 -3.17
CA ASP A 678 18.46 -37.88 -3.14
C ASP A 678 17.83 -39.27 -2.98
N ARG A 679 16.77 -39.39 -2.17
CA ARG A 679 15.98 -40.63 -2.07
C ARG A 679 15.29 -40.95 -3.40
N ALA A 680 14.69 -39.97 -4.06
CA ALA A 680 14.03 -40.14 -5.36
C ALA A 680 15.03 -40.59 -6.45
N ARG A 681 16.21 -39.97 -6.54
CA ARG A 681 17.27 -40.39 -7.46
C ARG A 681 17.74 -41.82 -7.19
N ARG A 682 17.96 -42.17 -5.92
CA ARG A 682 18.34 -43.54 -5.51
C ARG A 682 17.25 -44.56 -5.84
N ALA A 683 15.98 -44.15 -5.83
CA ALA A 683 14.85 -44.97 -6.23
C ALA A 683 14.63 -45.03 -7.77
N GLY A 684 15.50 -44.40 -8.56
CA GLY A 684 15.43 -44.41 -10.03
C GLY A 684 14.48 -43.38 -10.64
N VAL A 685 14.00 -42.40 -9.86
CA VAL A 685 13.14 -41.32 -10.36
C VAL A 685 14.00 -40.27 -11.08
N ALA A 686 13.53 -39.77 -12.22
CA ALA A 686 14.14 -38.62 -12.89
C ALA A 686 13.84 -37.34 -12.09
N VAL A 687 14.87 -36.76 -11.47
CA VAL A 687 14.74 -35.58 -10.62
C VAL A 687 15.53 -34.40 -11.16
N THR A 688 14.82 -33.34 -11.54
CA THR A 688 15.41 -32.01 -11.73
C THR A 688 15.25 -31.25 -10.41
N GLN A 689 16.33 -30.63 -9.92
CA GLN A 689 16.27 -29.81 -8.73
C GLN A 689 16.97 -28.48 -8.98
N HIS A 690 16.39 -27.40 -8.44
CA HIS A 690 17.02 -26.10 -8.38
C HIS A 690 16.92 -25.55 -6.97
N GLU A 691 18.07 -25.18 -6.41
CA GLU A 691 18.16 -24.49 -5.12
C GLU A 691 18.51 -23.03 -5.38
N ALA A 692 17.50 -22.17 -5.28
CA ALA A 692 17.58 -20.75 -5.52
C ALA A 692 18.40 -20.04 -4.42
N PRO A 693 19.52 -19.38 -4.78
CA PRO A 693 20.34 -18.68 -3.82
C PRO A 693 19.53 -17.65 -3.03
N TYR A 694 19.73 -17.64 -1.72
CA TYR A 694 19.10 -16.71 -0.81
C TYR A 694 17.56 -16.70 -0.74
N MET A 695 16.84 -17.55 -1.44
CA MET A 695 15.38 -17.52 -1.42
C MET A 695 14.80 -18.22 -0.17
N VAL A 696 13.67 -17.71 0.33
CA VAL A 696 12.92 -18.27 1.46
C VAL A 696 11.83 -19.25 1.00
N HIS A 697 11.05 -19.79 1.95
CA HIS A 697 10.04 -20.79 1.66
C HIS A 697 8.98 -20.32 0.67
N ALA A 698 8.62 -21.20 -0.26
CA ALA A 698 7.61 -20.98 -1.31
C ALA A 698 7.82 -19.67 -2.09
N PHE A 699 9.07 -19.28 -2.33
CA PHE A 699 9.41 -18.00 -2.93
C PHE A 699 8.70 -17.67 -4.27
N PRO A 700 8.33 -18.64 -5.16
CA PRO A 700 7.59 -18.33 -6.39
C PRO A 700 6.21 -17.70 -6.14
N LEU A 701 5.62 -17.93 -4.97
CA LEU A 701 4.35 -17.31 -4.54
C LEU A 701 4.44 -15.77 -4.56
N PHE A 702 5.64 -15.23 -4.36
CA PHE A 702 5.91 -13.81 -4.29
C PHE A 702 6.39 -13.22 -5.62
N SER A 703 6.09 -13.90 -6.74
CA SER A 703 6.29 -13.38 -8.10
C SER A 703 5.69 -11.98 -8.32
N PHE A 704 4.68 -11.60 -7.54
CA PHE A 704 4.09 -10.26 -7.55
C PHE A 704 4.99 -9.15 -6.99
N ALA A 705 6.07 -9.50 -6.28
CA ALA A 705 7.02 -8.56 -5.68
C ALA A 705 8.17 -8.18 -6.62
N ALA A 706 8.07 -8.52 -7.91
CA ALA A 706 9.04 -8.12 -8.91
C ALA A 706 9.01 -6.61 -9.16
N ASP A 707 10.17 -5.95 -9.10
CA ASP A 707 10.34 -4.57 -9.56
C ASP A 707 10.50 -4.54 -11.08
N ARG A 708 10.08 -3.44 -11.74
CA ARG A 708 10.17 -3.33 -13.22
C ARG A 708 11.59 -3.51 -13.77
N ASP A 709 12.60 -3.07 -13.02
CA ASP A 709 14.00 -3.12 -13.45
C ASP A 709 14.70 -4.43 -13.06
N ALA A 710 14.14 -5.16 -12.08
CA ALA A 710 14.67 -6.44 -11.61
C ALA A 710 13.93 -7.66 -12.19
N ALA A 711 12.76 -7.47 -12.82
CA ALA A 711 11.91 -8.55 -13.31
C ALA A 711 12.61 -9.62 -14.17
N PRO A 712 13.59 -9.32 -15.06
CA PRO A 712 14.31 -10.33 -15.83
C PRO A 712 15.29 -11.18 -15.00
N GLN A 713 15.63 -10.75 -13.79
CA GLN A 713 16.59 -11.41 -12.90
C GLN A 713 15.98 -11.74 -11.53
N PHE A 714 14.68 -11.55 -11.36
CA PHE A 714 14.00 -11.74 -10.09
C PHE A 714 13.64 -13.21 -9.91
N GLU A 715 14.29 -13.84 -8.94
CA GLU A 715 14.27 -15.30 -8.76
C GLU A 715 12.87 -15.91 -8.64
N PRO A 716 11.88 -15.31 -7.94
CA PRO A 716 10.50 -15.80 -7.96
C PRO A 716 9.86 -15.91 -9.35
N LEU A 717 10.23 -15.05 -10.30
CA LEU A 717 9.78 -15.15 -11.69
C LEU A 717 10.60 -16.18 -12.47
N LEU A 718 11.92 -16.22 -12.28
CA LEU A 718 12.80 -17.20 -12.93
C LEU A 718 12.44 -18.64 -12.54
N ALA A 719 12.01 -18.86 -11.30
CA ALA A 719 11.47 -20.15 -10.87
C ALA A 719 10.26 -20.57 -11.70
N LEU A 720 9.35 -19.65 -12.01
CA LEU A 720 8.20 -19.94 -12.86
C LEU A 720 8.57 -20.15 -14.33
N ASP A 721 9.75 -19.71 -14.78
CA ASP A 721 10.29 -20.03 -16.11
C ASP A 721 10.96 -21.40 -16.18
N ARG A 722 11.48 -21.90 -15.05
CA ARG A 722 12.07 -23.25 -14.95
C ARG A 722 11.02 -24.34 -14.84
N VAL A 723 9.87 -24.02 -14.24
CA VAL A 723 8.67 -24.87 -14.18
C VAL A 723 8.04 -24.97 -15.55
#